data_AF-I6AVS1-F1
#
_entry.id   AF-I6AVS1-F1
#
_cell.length_a   1.000
_cell.length_b   1.000
_cell.length_c   1.000
_cell.angle_alpha   90.00
_cell.angle_beta   90.00
_cell.angle_gamma   90.00
#
_symmetry.space_group_name_H-M   'P 1'
#
loop_
_entity.id
_entity.type
_entity.pdbx_description
1 polymer ?
#
loop_
_entity_poly.entity_id
_entity_poly.type
_entity_poly.pdbx_seq_one_letter_code
_entity_poly.pdbx_strand_id
1 'polypeptide(L)'
;MLRAFQWDLARQVERLDHLLALLPRYADWGYHELYLHLEDAVDYPSLPGIARADAYAWRDLEKLVAAATRAGIRVVPIVNLLGHTQYLIKHSAWRDLNELRAADGSPLPAGQICPLHPRTPEVAEKLLRDVAPFCTAGKVHAGLDESFSLGRHPLSRAEISEIGLAAHFARHVGRLHTIAGRHALRLVIWADMLALLPEAVPLLPRGIAACDWYYYPFPRVPRLELRNFAGYDLAPALAAQGIGYWACPMNGAFRFEPAPVYGERLANIHAWWQRARRTQAEGFLVTSWEAYRLALETTTLVDAAAAGLWLEPDADDDPLALLARGCRRLYGTGAAAAAATARALIAGDARAFAGYARWEINTRWDVLARRESPKPHEQAERFFRRQAAPAHPATEKRSPALRATAAFQAYIAARDAFVRRAGLAVFRLRRQHAAGHDCAPLAQALLAGCDAFARALRAGRAAARAMWDASREPSLYESSQNHAILDADARRLAAWRRWLHAALRSPARVHAASPVCGAWQLQFTVHNFAPALQKIIVEQQQPDGSWQELHSRFTIEFRAAAARPRTRIAREFGAPVPAASASAPLRIALRGLGQVRIGNIVLTDGVATRRPPAPPAAARPLLGRPAPAAGWPVLDWQHNADALPLVFGPVGGL
;
A
#
# COMPACT_ATOMS: atom_id res chain seq x y z
N MET A 1 -26.40 2.37 -15.37
CA MET A 1 -25.04 2.12 -14.88
C MET A 1 -25.08 0.96 -13.89
N LEU A 2 -24.25 -0.06 -14.10
CA LEU A 2 -24.06 -1.16 -13.16
C LEU A 2 -23.30 -0.69 -11.92
N ARG A 3 -23.57 -1.31 -10.78
CA ARG A 3 -23.00 -0.98 -9.47
C ARG A 3 -22.39 -2.26 -8.92
N ALA A 4 -21.10 -2.24 -8.65
CA ALA A 4 -20.33 -3.42 -8.31
C ALA A 4 -19.40 -3.15 -7.13
N PHE A 5 -19.02 -4.22 -6.45
CA PHE A 5 -18.03 -4.21 -5.37
C PHE A 5 -17.04 -5.36 -5.55
N GLN A 6 -15.85 -5.23 -5.00
CA GLN A 6 -14.79 -6.23 -5.09
C GLN A 6 -14.44 -6.82 -3.72
N TRP A 7 -14.15 -8.12 -3.70
CA TRP A 7 -13.39 -8.76 -2.64
C TRP A 7 -12.04 -9.26 -3.15
N ASP A 8 -10.96 -8.83 -2.49
CA ASP A 8 -9.59 -9.25 -2.78
C ASP A 8 -9.21 -10.50 -1.97
N LEU A 9 -9.67 -11.64 -2.47
CA LEU A 9 -9.42 -12.93 -1.85
C LEU A 9 -7.96 -13.36 -2.00
N ALA A 10 -7.28 -12.92 -3.07
CA ALA A 10 -5.87 -13.18 -3.30
C ALA A 10 -4.96 -12.70 -2.15
N ARG A 11 -5.25 -11.53 -1.56
CA ARG A 11 -4.45 -11.03 -0.42
C ARG A 11 -5.07 -11.39 0.94
N GLN A 12 -6.36 -11.71 0.98
CA GLN A 12 -7.10 -11.97 2.22
C GLN A 12 -8.17 -13.05 2.04
N VAL A 13 -7.96 -14.23 2.63
CA VAL A 13 -9.01 -15.27 2.70
C VAL A 13 -9.87 -15.04 3.94
N GLU A 14 -11.12 -14.65 3.72
CA GLU A 14 -12.12 -14.57 4.79
C GLU A 14 -12.76 -15.94 5.01
N ARG A 15 -13.37 -16.16 6.18
CA ARG A 15 -14.19 -17.35 6.35
C ARG A 15 -15.41 -17.28 5.42
N LEU A 16 -15.75 -18.42 4.82
CA LEU A 16 -16.85 -18.50 3.87
C LEU A 16 -18.17 -18.05 4.50
N ASP A 17 -18.46 -18.50 5.72
CA ASP A 17 -19.68 -18.13 6.47
C ASP A 17 -19.84 -16.61 6.61
N HIS A 18 -18.74 -15.90 6.85
CA HIS A 18 -18.72 -14.45 6.96
C HIS A 18 -19.08 -13.78 5.63
N LEU A 19 -18.47 -14.20 4.51
CA LEU A 19 -18.78 -13.65 3.19
C LEU A 19 -20.22 -13.94 2.77
N LEU A 20 -20.72 -15.16 3.04
CA LEU A 20 -22.10 -15.55 2.76
C LEU A 20 -23.10 -14.63 3.48
N ALA A 21 -22.82 -14.27 4.74
CA ALA A 21 -23.68 -13.38 5.53
C ALA A 21 -23.70 -11.93 5.03
N LEU A 22 -22.70 -11.49 4.25
CA LEU A 22 -22.63 -10.13 3.71
C LEU A 22 -23.45 -9.96 2.43
N LEU A 23 -23.60 -11.02 1.62
CA LEU A 23 -24.25 -10.93 0.30
C LEU A 23 -25.66 -10.31 0.33
N PRO A 24 -26.59 -10.71 1.23
CA PRO A 24 -27.90 -10.08 1.29
C PRO A 24 -27.81 -8.57 1.56
N ARG A 25 -26.83 -8.15 2.36
CA ARG A 25 -26.63 -6.73 2.69
C ARG A 25 -26.19 -5.95 1.47
N TYR A 26 -25.23 -6.46 0.69
CA TYR A 26 -24.81 -5.80 -0.55
C TYR A 26 -25.96 -5.71 -1.57
N ALA A 27 -26.83 -6.72 -1.62
CA ALA A 27 -28.04 -6.69 -2.45
C ALA A 27 -29.01 -5.59 -1.99
N ASP A 28 -29.30 -5.51 -0.69
CA ASP A 28 -30.12 -4.43 -0.09
C ASP A 28 -29.49 -3.04 -0.33
N TRP A 29 -28.17 -2.99 -0.44
CA TRP A 29 -27.44 -1.75 -0.74
C TRP A 29 -27.46 -1.40 -2.22
N GLY A 30 -28.11 -2.20 -3.07
CA GLY A 30 -28.28 -1.94 -4.50
C GLY A 30 -27.07 -2.29 -5.37
N TYR A 31 -26.13 -3.09 -4.86
CA TYR A 31 -25.07 -3.66 -5.68
C TYR A 31 -25.59 -4.81 -6.53
N HIS A 32 -25.14 -4.88 -7.79
CA HIS A 32 -25.58 -5.86 -8.78
C HIS A 32 -24.53 -6.93 -9.07
N GLU A 33 -23.25 -6.59 -8.89
CA GLU A 33 -22.14 -7.47 -9.25
C GLU A 33 -21.06 -7.53 -8.17
N LEU A 34 -20.55 -8.74 -7.93
CA LEU A 34 -19.40 -9.03 -7.08
C LEU A 34 -18.21 -9.42 -7.95
N TYR A 35 -17.12 -8.67 -7.83
CA TYR A 35 -15.83 -8.98 -8.44
C TYR A 35 -14.97 -9.74 -7.44
N LEU A 36 -14.51 -10.93 -7.82
CA LEU A 36 -13.67 -11.77 -6.96
C LEU A 36 -12.24 -11.77 -7.49
N HIS A 37 -11.31 -11.16 -6.76
CA HIS A 37 -9.89 -11.20 -7.12
C HIS A 37 -9.22 -12.44 -6.54
N LEU A 38 -8.88 -13.41 -7.40
CA LEU A 38 -8.59 -14.79 -6.98
C LEU A 38 -7.10 -15.12 -6.87
N GLU A 39 -6.29 -14.86 -7.91
CA GLU A 39 -4.90 -15.36 -8.03
C GLU A 39 -4.76 -16.81 -7.52
N ASP A 40 -3.85 -17.11 -6.61
CA ASP A 40 -3.66 -18.46 -6.02
C ASP A 40 -4.50 -18.72 -4.75
N ALA A 41 -5.48 -17.88 -4.43
CA ALA A 41 -6.42 -18.12 -3.32
C ALA A 41 -7.53 -19.12 -3.64
N VAL A 42 -7.43 -19.84 -4.76
CA VAL A 42 -8.34 -20.89 -5.19
C VAL A 42 -7.54 -22.06 -5.73
N ASP A 43 -7.98 -23.28 -5.40
CA ASP A 43 -7.42 -24.51 -5.97
C ASP A 43 -8.03 -24.81 -7.36
N TYR A 44 -7.37 -24.33 -8.42
CA TYR A 44 -7.82 -24.53 -9.80
C TYR A 44 -7.62 -25.99 -10.26
N PRO A 45 -8.69 -26.69 -10.68
CA PRO A 45 -8.59 -28.07 -11.15
C PRO A 45 -7.60 -28.28 -12.30
N SER A 46 -7.47 -27.31 -13.20
CA SER A 46 -6.59 -27.41 -14.37
C SER A 46 -5.13 -27.08 -14.10
N LEU A 47 -4.81 -26.51 -12.94
CA LEU A 47 -3.47 -26.09 -12.52
C LEU A 47 -3.18 -26.53 -11.08
N PRO A 48 -3.14 -27.85 -10.81
CA PRO A 48 -2.93 -28.36 -9.46
C PRO A 48 -1.59 -27.93 -8.87
N GLY A 49 -1.58 -27.65 -7.57
CA GLY A 49 -0.37 -27.28 -6.81
C GLY A 49 0.04 -25.80 -6.90
N ILE A 50 -0.70 -24.97 -7.64
CA ILE A 50 -0.45 -23.52 -7.67
C ILE A 50 -1.01 -22.82 -6.43
N ALA A 51 -2.12 -23.32 -5.91
CA ALA A 51 -2.84 -22.73 -4.79
C ALA A 51 -1.98 -22.61 -3.53
N ARG A 52 -2.19 -21.54 -2.77
CA ARG A 52 -1.58 -21.37 -1.46
C ARG A 52 -2.29 -22.24 -0.41
N ALA A 53 -1.63 -22.46 0.73
CA ALA A 53 -2.09 -23.39 1.75
C ALA A 53 -3.45 -23.04 2.39
N ASP A 54 -3.82 -21.77 2.41
CA ASP A 54 -5.08 -21.26 2.94
C ASP A 54 -6.11 -20.93 1.83
N ALA A 55 -5.88 -21.36 0.59
CA ALA A 55 -6.79 -21.14 -0.53
C ALA A 55 -8.17 -21.76 -0.29
N TYR A 56 -9.21 -21.18 -0.88
CA TYR A 56 -10.52 -21.81 -0.92
C TYR A 56 -10.46 -23.11 -1.72
N ALA A 57 -11.09 -24.14 -1.16
CA ALA A 57 -11.44 -25.30 -1.95
C ALA A 57 -12.41 -24.89 -3.08
N TRP A 58 -12.30 -25.56 -4.22
CA TRP A 58 -13.17 -25.30 -5.38
C TRP A 58 -14.68 -25.28 -5.03
N ARG A 59 -15.10 -26.23 -4.18
CA ARG A 59 -16.49 -26.35 -3.70
C ARG A 59 -16.95 -25.16 -2.84
N ASP A 60 -16.03 -24.48 -2.16
CA ASP A 60 -16.39 -23.32 -1.35
C ASP A 60 -16.62 -22.09 -2.22
N LEU A 61 -15.87 -21.97 -3.32
CA LEU A 61 -16.13 -20.97 -4.35
C LEU A 61 -17.48 -21.23 -5.04
N GLU A 62 -17.82 -22.48 -5.37
CA GLU A 62 -19.15 -22.86 -5.89
C GLU A 62 -20.27 -22.40 -4.95
N LYS A 63 -20.15 -22.67 -3.65
CA LYS A 63 -21.13 -22.24 -2.64
C LYS A 63 -21.26 -20.71 -2.59
N LEU A 64 -20.14 -19.99 -2.64
CA LEU A 64 -20.12 -18.53 -2.62
C LEU A 64 -20.87 -17.94 -3.82
N VAL A 65 -20.57 -18.43 -5.03
CA VAL A 65 -21.19 -17.98 -6.28
C VAL A 65 -22.69 -18.30 -6.30
N ALA A 66 -23.07 -19.49 -5.86
CA ALA A 66 -24.47 -19.89 -5.76
C ALA A 66 -25.24 -18.99 -4.77
N ALA A 67 -24.63 -18.65 -3.63
CA ALA A 67 -25.23 -17.73 -2.67
C ALA A 67 -25.36 -16.30 -3.20
N ALA A 68 -24.34 -15.79 -3.91
CA ALA A 68 -24.41 -14.47 -4.54
C ALA A 68 -25.57 -14.41 -5.54
N THR A 69 -25.69 -15.45 -6.38
CA THR A 69 -26.77 -15.57 -7.37
C THR A 69 -28.15 -15.61 -6.70
N ARG A 70 -28.32 -16.37 -5.61
CA ARG A 70 -29.58 -16.38 -4.82
C ARG A 70 -29.91 -15.03 -4.19
N ALA A 71 -28.91 -14.24 -3.82
CA ALA A 71 -29.08 -12.88 -3.32
C ALA A 71 -29.32 -11.84 -4.44
N GLY A 72 -29.36 -12.25 -5.72
CA GLY A 72 -29.52 -11.34 -6.85
C GLY A 72 -28.23 -10.63 -7.28
N ILE A 73 -27.06 -11.07 -6.79
CA ILE A 73 -25.74 -10.52 -7.14
C ILE A 73 -25.07 -11.45 -8.14
N ARG A 74 -24.70 -10.91 -9.31
CA ARG A 74 -23.95 -11.66 -10.33
C ARG A 74 -22.44 -11.62 -10.02
N VAL A 75 -21.69 -12.62 -10.44
CA VAL A 75 -20.27 -12.74 -10.12
C VAL A 75 -19.39 -12.55 -11.35
N VAL A 76 -18.27 -11.86 -11.14
CA VAL A 76 -17.19 -11.63 -12.12
C VAL A 76 -15.85 -12.03 -11.49
N PRO A 77 -15.32 -13.21 -11.81
CA PRO A 77 -13.96 -13.59 -11.44
C PRO A 77 -12.93 -12.64 -12.08
N ILE A 78 -11.92 -12.23 -11.31
CA ILE A 78 -10.70 -11.58 -11.79
C ILE A 78 -9.58 -12.62 -11.78
N VAL A 79 -9.07 -12.92 -12.97
CA VAL A 79 -7.96 -13.84 -13.23
C VAL A 79 -6.86 -13.05 -13.94
N ASN A 80 -5.74 -12.81 -13.25
CA ASN A 80 -4.64 -12.04 -13.81
C ASN A 80 -3.89 -12.82 -14.89
N LEU A 81 -3.81 -12.27 -16.10
CA LEU A 81 -3.19 -12.92 -17.28
C LEU A 81 -2.11 -12.06 -17.96
N LEU A 82 -1.46 -11.17 -17.20
CA LEU A 82 -0.24 -10.48 -17.61
C LEU A 82 0.54 -9.98 -16.37
N GLY A 83 0.30 -8.75 -15.90
CA GLY A 83 0.73 -8.29 -14.58
C GLY A 83 0.10 -9.12 -13.46
N HIS A 84 0.64 -9.01 -12.25
CA HIS A 84 0.18 -9.78 -11.08
C HIS A 84 0.08 -11.29 -11.29
N THR A 85 0.94 -11.86 -12.14
CA THR A 85 1.03 -13.31 -12.39
C THR A 85 2.15 -13.99 -11.60
N GLN A 86 2.67 -13.29 -10.58
CA GLN A 86 3.67 -13.82 -9.65
C GLN A 86 3.22 -15.13 -8.99
N TYR A 87 1.91 -15.30 -8.79
CA TYR A 87 1.30 -16.50 -8.24
C TYR A 87 1.57 -17.76 -9.08
N LEU A 88 1.76 -17.62 -10.40
CA LEU A 88 2.17 -18.70 -11.31
C LEU A 88 3.70 -18.89 -11.27
N ILE A 89 4.45 -17.83 -11.63
CA ILE A 89 5.88 -17.93 -11.94
C ILE A 89 6.78 -18.15 -10.70
N LYS A 90 6.26 -17.96 -9.49
CA LYS A 90 6.97 -18.36 -8.26
C LYS A 90 7.24 -19.87 -8.24
N HIS A 91 6.36 -20.66 -8.86
CA HIS A 91 6.49 -22.12 -8.98
C HIS A 91 7.44 -22.50 -10.11
N SER A 92 8.38 -23.42 -9.85
CA SER A 92 9.42 -23.81 -10.81
C SER A 92 8.85 -24.32 -12.14
N ALA A 93 7.76 -25.10 -12.11
CA ALA A 93 7.12 -25.67 -13.30
C ALA A 93 6.53 -24.63 -14.28
N TRP A 94 6.29 -23.41 -13.79
CA TRP A 94 5.68 -22.31 -14.55
C TRP A 94 6.61 -21.10 -14.66
N ARG A 95 7.78 -21.12 -14.02
CA ARG A 95 8.73 -20.00 -13.98
C ARG A 95 9.21 -19.60 -15.37
N ASP A 96 9.28 -20.55 -16.29
CA ASP A 96 9.67 -20.29 -17.68
C ASP A 96 8.68 -19.40 -18.45
N LEU A 97 7.45 -19.21 -17.95
CA LEU A 97 6.53 -18.22 -18.50
C LEU A 97 7.01 -16.78 -18.31
N ASN A 98 7.99 -16.53 -17.43
CA ASN A 98 8.36 -15.18 -17.02
C ASN A 98 8.93 -14.34 -18.19
N GLU A 99 8.48 -13.10 -18.26
CA GLU A 99 8.96 -12.04 -19.16
C GLU A 99 10.41 -11.64 -18.83
N LEU A 100 10.82 -11.77 -17.56
CA LEU A 100 12.16 -11.43 -17.10
C LEU A 100 13.10 -12.63 -17.15
N ARG A 101 14.27 -12.43 -17.78
CA ARG A 101 15.37 -13.39 -17.89
C ARG A 101 16.63 -12.85 -17.23
N ALA A 102 17.43 -13.72 -16.64
CA ALA A 102 18.80 -13.41 -16.23
C ALA A 102 19.72 -13.26 -17.47
N ALA A 103 20.96 -12.84 -17.24
CA ALA A 103 21.94 -12.66 -18.31
C ALA A 103 22.26 -13.97 -19.07
N ASP A 104 22.16 -15.12 -18.41
CA ASP A 104 22.34 -16.45 -18.99
C ASP A 104 21.07 -16.98 -19.70
N GLY A 105 20.00 -16.19 -19.75
CA GLY A 105 18.72 -16.56 -20.36
C GLY A 105 17.77 -17.35 -19.45
N SER A 106 18.18 -17.72 -18.24
CA SER A 106 17.31 -18.42 -17.29
C SER A 106 16.16 -17.52 -16.79
N PRO A 107 14.95 -18.06 -16.50
CA PRO A 107 13.86 -17.24 -15.99
C PRO A 107 14.09 -16.79 -14.54
N LEU A 108 13.77 -15.53 -14.24
CA LEU A 108 13.84 -15.02 -12.88
C LEU A 108 12.68 -15.55 -12.01
N PRO A 109 12.85 -15.62 -10.67
CA PRO A 109 11.79 -16.09 -9.76
C PRO A 109 10.67 -15.08 -9.54
N ALA A 110 10.84 -13.83 -9.99
CA ALA A 110 9.86 -12.77 -9.87
C ALA A 110 9.68 -12.02 -11.20
N GLY A 111 8.50 -11.45 -11.40
CA GLY A 111 8.16 -10.71 -12.61
C GLY A 111 6.69 -10.88 -13.01
N GLN A 112 6.48 -11.04 -14.31
CA GLN A 112 5.17 -11.22 -14.93
C GLN A 112 5.30 -12.23 -16.08
N ILE A 113 4.21 -12.82 -16.55
CA ILE A 113 4.28 -13.72 -17.70
C ILE A 113 4.57 -12.98 -19.01
N CYS A 114 5.17 -13.70 -19.95
CA CYS A 114 5.43 -13.26 -21.31
C CYS A 114 4.22 -13.52 -22.23
N PRO A 115 3.67 -12.48 -22.89
CA PRO A 115 2.53 -12.63 -23.81
C PRO A 115 2.74 -13.60 -24.96
N LEU A 116 4.01 -13.80 -25.37
CA LEU A 116 4.40 -14.61 -26.53
C LEU A 116 4.98 -15.96 -26.14
N HIS A 117 5.08 -16.28 -24.85
CA HIS A 117 5.54 -17.60 -24.46
C HIS A 117 4.56 -18.68 -24.99
N PRO A 118 5.03 -19.78 -25.62
CA PRO A 118 4.16 -20.76 -26.28
C PRO A 118 3.07 -21.36 -25.39
N ARG A 119 3.35 -21.50 -24.08
CA ARG A 119 2.41 -22.02 -23.07
C ARG A 119 1.44 -20.97 -22.49
N THR A 120 1.62 -19.67 -22.78
CA THR A 120 0.75 -18.62 -22.23
C THR A 120 -0.72 -18.78 -22.68
N PRO A 121 -1.03 -19.02 -23.97
CA PRO A 121 -2.41 -19.27 -24.40
C PRO A 121 -3.03 -20.50 -23.75
N GLU A 122 -2.26 -21.57 -23.54
CA GLU A 122 -2.72 -22.80 -22.87
C GLU A 122 -3.12 -22.53 -21.42
N VAL A 123 -2.30 -21.78 -20.69
CA VAL A 123 -2.57 -21.39 -19.29
C VAL A 123 -3.80 -20.49 -19.20
N ALA A 124 -3.93 -19.51 -20.12
CA ALA A 124 -5.10 -18.65 -20.19
C ALA A 124 -6.38 -19.46 -20.46
N GLU A 125 -6.36 -20.38 -21.43
CA GLU A 125 -7.50 -21.27 -21.72
C GLU A 125 -7.88 -22.13 -20.51
N LYS A 126 -6.90 -22.74 -19.85
CA LYS A 126 -7.11 -23.55 -18.64
C LYS A 126 -7.81 -22.76 -17.53
N LEU A 127 -7.27 -21.59 -17.18
CA LEU A 127 -7.84 -20.74 -16.14
C LEU A 127 -9.23 -20.21 -16.52
N LEU A 128 -9.42 -19.73 -17.76
CA LEU A 128 -10.70 -19.19 -18.20
C LEU A 128 -11.79 -20.26 -18.27
N ARG A 129 -11.46 -21.48 -18.71
CA ARG A 129 -12.37 -22.63 -18.67
C ARG A 129 -12.79 -22.95 -17.23
N ASP A 130 -11.84 -22.98 -16.29
CA ASP A 130 -12.13 -23.30 -14.91
C ASP A 130 -13.08 -22.25 -14.29
N VAL A 131 -12.86 -20.95 -14.53
CA VAL A 131 -13.70 -19.90 -13.92
C VAL A 131 -14.99 -19.59 -14.69
N ALA A 132 -15.15 -20.06 -15.93
CA ALA A 132 -16.33 -19.76 -16.75
C ALA A 132 -17.67 -20.10 -16.06
N PRO A 133 -17.83 -21.25 -15.36
CA PRO A 133 -19.04 -21.54 -14.59
C PRO A 133 -19.35 -20.53 -13.46
N PHE A 134 -18.36 -19.78 -12.99
CA PHE A 134 -18.51 -18.77 -11.95
C PHE A 134 -18.80 -17.37 -12.48
N CYS A 135 -18.74 -17.17 -13.80
CA CYS A 135 -18.99 -15.89 -14.46
C CYS A 135 -20.49 -15.64 -14.66
N THR A 136 -21.28 -15.56 -13.59
CA THR A 136 -22.74 -15.40 -13.69
C THR A 136 -23.19 -14.03 -14.20
N ALA A 137 -22.27 -13.08 -14.35
CA ALA A 137 -22.49 -11.81 -15.05
C ALA A 137 -22.24 -11.87 -16.57
N GLY A 138 -21.84 -13.04 -17.12
CA GLY A 138 -21.50 -13.21 -18.54
C GLY A 138 -20.17 -12.57 -18.95
N LYS A 139 -19.27 -12.33 -17.99
CA LYS A 139 -17.99 -11.67 -18.22
C LYS A 139 -16.92 -12.13 -17.23
N VAL A 140 -15.66 -12.00 -17.66
CA VAL A 140 -14.46 -12.32 -16.88
C VAL A 140 -13.47 -11.18 -16.96
N HIS A 141 -12.80 -10.89 -15.86
CA HIS A 141 -11.80 -9.83 -15.79
C HIS A 141 -10.38 -10.44 -15.87
N ALA A 142 -9.60 -10.07 -16.90
CA ALA A 142 -8.28 -10.66 -17.15
C ALA A 142 -7.11 -9.91 -16.47
N GLY A 143 -7.41 -8.84 -15.73
CA GLY A 143 -6.42 -8.02 -15.04
C GLY A 143 -5.66 -7.14 -16.03
N LEU A 144 -4.39 -7.47 -16.25
CA LEU A 144 -3.42 -6.85 -17.15
C LEU A 144 -2.78 -5.55 -16.66
N ASP A 145 -3.15 -5.08 -15.47
CA ASP A 145 -2.62 -3.88 -14.83
C ASP A 145 -1.14 -4.00 -14.47
N GLU A 146 -0.50 -2.84 -14.26
CA GLU A 146 0.83 -2.69 -13.66
C GLU A 146 1.92 -3.56 -14.33
N SER A 147 1.79 -3.78 -15.64
CA SER A 147 2.65 -4.65 -16.44
C SER A 147 3.98 -3.99 -16.83
N PHE A 148 4.69 -3.43 -15.85
CA PHE A 148 5.89 -2.61 -16.05
C PHE A 148 7.09 -3.36 -16.64
N SER A 149 7.08 -4.70 -16.59
CA SER A 149 8.14 -5.53 -17.18
C SER A 149 7.83 -5.96 -18.61
N LEU A 150 6.72 -5.52 -19.20
CA LEU A 150 6.36 -5.84 -20.58
C LEU A 150 7.45 -5.42 -21.58
N GLY A 151 7.80 -6.31 -22.50
CA GLY A 151 8.81 -6.08 -23.52
C GLY A 151 10.25 -6.38 -23.10
N ARG A 152 10.45 -7.13 -22.00
CA ARG A 152 11.77 -7.55 -21.51
C ARG A 152 12.17 -8.94 -21.98
N HIS A 153 11.23 -9.76 -22.44
CA HIS A 153 11.55 -11.08 -23.00
C HIS A 153 12.14 -10.95 -24.41
N PRO A 154 13.09 -11.80 -24.85
CA PRO A 154 13.61 -11.78 -26.23
C PRO A 154 12.51 -11.80 -27.30
N LEU A 155 11.52 -12.68 -27.17
CA LEU A 155 10.36 -12.75 -28.07
C LEU A 155 9.56 -11.44 -28.10
N SER A 156 9.26 -10.88 -26.94
CA SER A 156 8.51 -9.62 -26.82
C SER A 156 9.32 -8.47 -27.43
N ARG A 157 10.64 -8.39 -27.20
CA ARG A 157 11.51 -7.39 -27.82
C ARG A 157 11.50 -7.46 -29.34
N ALA A 158 11.57 -8.68 -29.90
CA ALA A 158 11.53 -8.88 -31.34
C ALA A 158 10.20 -8.37 -31.93
N GLU A 159 9.05 -8.80 -31.40
CA GLU A 159 7.75 -8.34 -31.89
C GLU A 159 7.59 -6.82 -31.70
N ILE A 160 7.97 -6.27 -30.55
CA ILE A 160 7.87 -4.82 -30.29
C ILE A 160 8.72 -4.01 -31.26
N SER A 161 9.88 -4.51 -31.70
CA SER A 161 10.70 -3.82 -32.70
C SER A 161 10.03 -3.72 -34.07
N GLU A 162 9.11 -4.64 -34.37
CA GLU A 162 8.37 -4.67 -35.64
C GLU A 162 7.06 -3.87 -35.58
N ILE A 163 6.27 -4.02 -34.50
CA ILE A 163 4.91 -3.48 -34.43
C ILE A 163 4.70 -2.42 -33.35
N GLY A 164 5.69 -2.20 -32.47
CA GLY A 164 5.60 -1.29 -31.34
C GLY A 164 4.90 -1.87 -30.11
N LEU A 165 5.14 -1.25 -28.94
CA LEU A 165 4.66 -1.72 -27.64
C LEU A 165 3.13 -1.70 -27.51
N ALA A 166 2.49 -0.66 -28.04
CA ALA A 166 1.03 -0.54 -28.01
C ALA A 166 0.34 -1.67 -28.79
N ALA A 167 0.84 -2.00 -29.98
CA ALA A 167 0.31 -3.11 -30.78
C ALA A 167 0.63 -4.48 -30.15
N HIS A 168 1.81 -4.67 -29.57
CA HIS A 168 2.16 -5.87 -28.80
C HIS A 168 1.17 -6.13 -27.65
N PHE A 169 0.87 -5.10 -26.86
CA PHE A 169 -0.15 -5.17 -25.80
C PHE A 169 -1.54 -5.49 -26.37
N ALA A 170 -1.97 -4.79 -27.42
CA ALA A 170 -3.27 -5.01 -28.05
C ALA A 170 -3.42 -6.42 -28.65
N ARG A 171 -2.37 -6.99 -29.26
CA ARG A 171 -2.37 -8.38 -29.76
C ARG A 171 -2.56 -9.39 -28.62
N HIS A 172 -1.98 -9.15 -27.45
CA HIS A 172 -2.22 -10.01 -26.27
C HIS A 172 -3.68 -9.93 -25.81
N VAL A 173 -4.23 -8.72 -25.71
CA VAL A 173 -5.66 -8.55 -25.39
C VAL A 173 -6.55 -9.23 -26.42
N GLY A 174 -6.21 -9.14 -27.72
CA GLY A 174 -6.91 -9.83 -28.80
C GLY A 174 -6.93 -11.35 -28.62
N ARG A 175 -5.80 -11.98 -28.26
CA ARG A 175 -5.73 -13.42 -27.96
C ARG A 175 -6.63 -13.80 -26.78
N LEU A 176 -6.58 -13.02 -25.69
CA LEU A 176 -7.42 -13.26 -24.52
C LEU A 176 -8.91 -13.07 -24.83
N HIS A 177 -9.26 -12.09 -25.67
CA HIS A 177 -10.63 -11.86 -26.13
C HIS A 177 -11.17 -13.06 -26.93
N THR A 178 -10.36 -13.63 -27.84
CA THR A 178 -10.73 -14.86 -28.55
C THR A 178 -10.96 -16.03 -27.60
N ILE A 179 -10.09 -16.23 -26.61
CA ILE A 179 -10.23 -17.32 -25.63
C ILE A 179 -11.49 -17.12 -24.78
N ALA A 180 -11.72 -15.92 -24.23
CA ALA A 180 -12.92 -15.61 -23.46
C ALA A 180 -14.20 -15.82 -24.28
N GLY A 181 -14.19 -15.47 -25.57
CA GLY A 181 -15.32 -15.67 -26.49
C GLY A 181 -15.70 -17.14 -26.70
N ARG A 182 -14.75 -18.09 -26.63
CA ARG A 182 -15.04 -19.53 -26.70
C ARG A 182 -15.90 -20.03 -25.54
N HIS A 183 -15.83 -19.33 -24.40
CA HIS A 183 -16.63 -19.57 -23.21
C HIS A 183 -17.88 -18.68 -23.14
N ALA A 184 -18.20 -17.96 -24.23
CA ALA A 184 -19.28 -16.97 -24.30
C ALA A 184 -19.16 -15.85 -23.25
N LEU A 185 -17.93 -15.48 -22.88
CA LEU A 185 -17.65 -14.44 -21.89
C LEU A 185 -17.17 -13.15 -22.56
N ARG A 186 -17.71 -12.03 -22.09
CA ARG A 186 -17.13 -10.71 -22.40
C ARG A 186 -15.84 -10.50 -21.60
N LEU A 187 -14.80 -10.00 -22.26
CA LEU A 187 -13.53 -9.66 -21.62
C LEU A 187 -13.60 -8.28 -20.92
N VAL A 188 -13.13 -8.23 -19.68
CA VAL A 188 -12.89 -7.00 -18.92
C VAL A 188 -11.40 -6.88 -18.58
N ILE A 189 -10.84 -5.68 -18.63
CA ILE A 189 -9.44 -5.40 -18.29
C ILE A 189 -9.32 -4.15 -17.41
N TRP A 190 -8.25 -4.03 -16.65
CA TRP A 190 -7.88 -2.74 -16.04
C TRP A 190 -7.36 -1.77 -17.11
N ALA A 191 -7.59 -0.48 -16.91
CA ALA A 191 -7.34 0.55 -17.93
C ALA A 191 -6.03 1.34 -17.74
N ASP A 192 -5.25 1.10 -16.68
CA ASP A 192 -4.00 1.82 -16.40
C ASP A 192 -2.97 1.67 -17.53
N MET A 193 -2.88 0.47 -18.12
CA MET A 193 -2.05 0.22 -19.29
C MET A 193 -2.50 1.05 -20.51
N LEU A 194 -3.79 1.36 -20.64
CA LEU A 194 -4.32 2.23 -21.71
C LEU A 194 -4.03 3.70 -21.44
N ALA A 195 -3.98 4.12 -20.17
CA ALA A 195 -3.51 5.45 -19.82
C ALA A 195 -2.02 5.63 -20.14
N LEU A 196 -1.23 4.57 -20.00
CA LEU A 196 0.19 4.53 -20.35
C LEU A 196 0.43 4.40 -21.87
N LEU A 197 -0.39 3.61 -22.56
CA LEU A 197 -0.31 3.30 -24.00
C LEU A 197 -1.63 3.67 -24.70
N PRO A 198 -1.98 4.97 -24.81
CA PRO A 198 -3.24 5.38 -25.42
C PRO A 198 -3.37 4.94 -26.89
N GLU A 199 -2.25 4.74 -27.59
CA GLU A 199 -2.20 4.24 -28.96
C GLU A 199 -2.67 2.78 -29.10
N ALA A 200 -2.75 2.03 -27.98
CA ALA A 200 -3.27 0.68 -27.99
C ALA A 200 -4.79 0.65 -28.15
N VAL A 201 -5.51 1.67 -27.66
CA VAL A 201 -6.98 1.73 -27.65
C VAL A 201 -7.61 1.44 -29.02
N PRO A 202 -7.24 2.12 -30.13
CA PRO A 202 -7.85 1.84 -31.43
C PRO A 202 -7.55 0.42 -31.98
N LEU A 203 -6.55 -0.28 -31.43
CA LEU A 203 -6.15 -1.63 -31.84
C LEU A 203 -6.86 -2.74 -31.07
N LEU A 204 -7.56 -2.40 -29.98
CA LEU A 204 -8.24 -3.38 -29.12
C LEU A 204 -9.52 -3.92 -29.77
N PRO A 205 -9.92 -5.16 -29.46
CA PRO A 205 -11.21 -5.70 -29.89
C PRO A 205 -12.36 -4.84 -29.36
N ARG A 206 -13.40 -4.66 -30.18
CA ARG A 206 -14.66 -4.02 -29.78
C ARG A 206 -15.41 -4.90 -28.79
N GLY A 207 -16.29 -4.30 -27.99
CA GLY A 207 -17.19 -5.06 -27.10
C GLY A 207 -16.54 -5.56 -25.81
N ILE A 208 -15.27 -5.24 -25.53
CA ILE A 208 -14.66 -5.43 -24.20
C ILE A 208 -15.09 -4.32 -23.23
N ALA A 209 -14.67 -4.40 -21.97
CA ALA A 209 -14.80 -3.33 -20.98
C ALA A 209 -13.44 -2.99 -20.36
N ALA A 210 -13.22 -1.71 -20.03
CA ALA A 210 -12.03 -1.19 -19.40
C ALA A 210 -12.35 -0.49 -18.06
N CYS A 211 -11.76 -0.99 -16.99
CA CYS A 211 -11.91 -0.54 -15.61
C CYS A 211 -10.83 0.50 -15.27
N ASP A 212 -11.21 1.77 -15.24
CA ASP A 212 -10.33 2.91 -14.99
C ASP A 212 -10.27 3.23 -13.50
N TRP A 213 -9.09 3.08 -12.91
CA TRP A 213 -8.88 3.16 -11.47
C TRP A 213 -7.92 4.30 -11.10
N TYR A 214 -8.30 5.01 -10.04
CA TYR A 214 -7.48 6.05 -9.41
C TYR A 214 -8.03 6.31 -8.01
N TYR A 215 -7.19 6.28 -6.99
CA TYR A 215 -7.66 6.11 -5.60
C TYR A 215 -7.58 7.38 -4.75
N TYR A 216 -7.45 8.54 -5.39
CA TYR A 216 -7.49 9.83 -4.73
C TYR A 216 -8.65 10.68 -5.26
N PRO A 217 -9.20 11.63 -4.49
CA PRO A 217 -10.18 12.58 -4.99
C PRO A 217 -9.62 13.42 -6.15
N PHE A 218 -10.43 13.64 -7.18
CA PHE A 218 -10.09 14.46 -8.34
C PHE A 218 -11.29 15.29 -8.81
N PRO A 219 -11.07 16.44 -9.47
CA PRO A 219 -12.18 17.32 -9.84
C PRO A 219 -12.95 16.85 -11.09
N ARG A 220 -12.25 16.50 -12.18
CA ARG A 220 -12.88 16.18 -13.48
C ARG A 220 -12.38 14.88 -14.10
N VAL A 221 -11.06 14.75 -14.19
CA VAL A 221 -10.37 13.60 -14.78
C VAL A 221 -9.42 12.97 -13.75
N PRO A 222 -9.21 11.64 -13.77
CA PRO A 222 -8.22 10.97 -12.94
C PRO A 222 -6.81 11.44 -13.31
N ARG A 223 -5.84 11.02 -12.51
CA ARG A 223 -4.43 11.38 -12.68
C ARG A 223 -3.57 10.14 -12.65
N LEU A 224 -2.40 10.21 -13.28
CA LEU A 224 -1.46 9.10 -13.31
C LEU A 224 -0.17 9.47 -12.57
N GLU A 225 0.14 8.76 -11.48
CA GLU A 225 1.34 9.01 -10.67
C GLU A 225 2.63 8.95 -11.49
N LEU A 226 2.73 7.96 -12.38
CA LEU A 226 3.88 7.73 -13.28
C LEU A 226 4.18 8.93 -14.20
N ARG A 227 3.22 9.85 -14.36
CA ARG A 227 3.33 11.10 -15.14
C ARG A 227 3.25 12.34 -14.25
N ASN A 228 3.85 12.29 -13.06
CA ASN A 228 3.81 13.38 -12.08
C ASN A 228 2.36 13.84 -11.76
N PHE A 229 1.44 12.87 -11.64
CA PHE A 229 0.01 13.13 -11.43
C PHE A 229 -0.62 14.05 -12.49
N ALA A 230 -0.15 13.99 -13.74
CA ALA A 230 -0.83 14.59 -14.88
C ALA A 230 -2.22 13.94 -15.07
N GLY A 231 -3.20 14.75 -15.47
CA GLY A 231 -4.54 14.26 -15.79
C GLY A 231 -4.57 13.50 -17.11
N TYR A 232 -5.43 12.50 -17.22
CA TYR A 232 -5.69 11.76 -18.47
C TYR A 232 -7.18 11.48 -18.63
N ASP A 233 -7.66 11.31 -19.88
CA ASP A 233 -9.06 10.99 -20.14
C ASP A 233 -9.20 9.88 -21.19
N LEU A 234 -9.55 8.67 -20.73
CA LEU A 234 -9.75 7.51 -21.60
C LEU A 234 -11.16 7.46 -22.21
N ALA A 235 -12.15 8.12 -21.59
CA ALA A 235 -13.56 7.89 -21.93
C ALA A 235 -13.89 8.16 -23.41
N PRO A 236 -13.42 9.25 -24.04
CA PRO A 236 -13.71 9.49 -25.46
C PRO A 236 -13.10 8.43 -26.39
N ALA A 237 -11.85 8.03 -26.15
CA ALA A 237 -11.16 7.05 -26.98
C ALA A 237 -11.78 5.65 -26.85
N LEU A 238 -12.15 5.26 -25.62
CA LEU A 238 -12.84 4.00 -25.37
C LEU A 238 -14.22 3.98 -26.04
N ALA A 239 -14.99 5.07 -25.95
CA ALA A 239 -16.28 5.18 -26.61
C ALA A 239 -16.16 5.07 -28.14
N ALA A 240 -15.19 5.76 -28.76
CA ALA A 240 -14.94 5.67 -30.19
C ALA A 240 -14.61 4.24 -30.67
N GLN A 241 -13.89 3.48 -29.84
CA GLN A 241 -13.57 2.07 -30.13
C GLN A 241 -14.74 1.11 -29.83
N GLY A 242 -15.78 1.54 -29.12
CA GLY A 242 -16.85 0.65 -28.64
C GLY A 242 -16.39 -0.23 -27.48
N ILE A 243 -15.59 0.33 -26.57
CA ILE A 243 -15.16 -0.29 -25.32
C ILE A 243 -15.98 0.31 -24.17
N GLY A 244 -16.55 -0.56 -23.33
CA GLY A 244 -17.31 -0.15 -22.16
C GLY A 244 -16.41 0.52 -21.11
N TYR A 245 -16.82 1.69 -20.62
CA TYR A 245 -16.08 2.43 -19.60
C TYR A 245 -16.59 2.12 -18.20
N TRP A 246 -15.68 1.76 -17.28
CA TRP A 246 -15.97 1.49 -15.88
C TRP A 246 -15.17 2.42 -14.96
N ALA A 247 -15.87 3.03 -14.00
CA ALA A 247 -15.28 3.91 -12.99
C ALA A 247 -14.94 3.13 -11.71
N CYS A 248 -13.69 3.18 -11.26
CA CYS A 248 -13.19 2.31 -10.18
C CYS A 248 -12.56 3.09 -9.01
N PRO A 249 -13.37 3.55 -8.03
CA PRO A 249 -12.84 4.03 -6.75
C PRO A 249 -12.37 2.87 -5.84
N MET A 250 -11.80 3.19 -4.69
CA MET A 250 -11.36 2.20 -3.69
C MET A 250 -12.02 2.44 -2.32
N ASN A 251 -12.50 1.37 -1.66
CA ASN A 251 -13.06 1.39 -0.30
C ASN A 251 -12.01 1.19 0.82
N GLY A 252 -10.85 0.66 0.45
CA GLY A 252 -9.91 0.02 1.35
C GLY A 252 -8.82 0.92 1.90
N ALA A 253 -7.72 0.26 2.27
CA ALA A 253 -6.55 0.88 2.84
C ALA A 253 -5.35 0.64 1.92
N PHE A 254 -4.37 1.53 1.97
CA PHE A 254 -3.10 1.29 1.30
C PHE A 254 -2.15 0.51 2.20
N ARG A 255 -1.73 -0.68 1.77
CA ARG A 255 -0.61 -1.44 2.33
C ARG A 255 -0.65 -1.62 3.86
N PHE A 256 -0.02 -0.71 4.61
CA PHE A 256 0.15 -0.80 6.06
C PHE A 256 -0.85 0.04 6.87
N GLU A 257 -1.77 0.72 6.20
CA GLU A 257 -2.86 1.41 6.88
C GLU A 257 -3.73 0.41 7.67
N PRO A 258 -3.99 0.65 8.99
CA PRO A 258 -4.79 -0.25 9.82
C PRO A 258 -6.30 0.00 9.73
N ALA A 259 -6.71 1.04 9.00
CA ALA A 259 -8.10 1.41 8.70
C ALA A 259 -8.13 2.21 7.38
N PRO A 260 -9.26 2.25 6.65
CA PRO A 260 -9.46 3.21 5.58
C PRO A 260 -9.28 4.66 6.05
N VAL A 261 -8.78 5.53 5.17
CA VAL A 261 -8.83 6.99 5.36
C VAL A 261 -10.18 7.49 4.87
N TYR A 262 -11.19 7.38 5.73
CA TYR A 262 -12.61 7.41 5.36
C TYR A 262 -13.03 8.62 4.52
N GLY A 263 -12.63 9.82 4.91
CA GLY A 263 -12.96 11.05 4.18
C GLY A 263 -12.36 11.08 2.78
N GLU A 264 -11.12 10.60 2.62
CA GLU A 264 -10.46 10.53 1.31
C GLU A 264 -11.05 9.44 0.42
N ARG A 265 -11.43 8.28 0.97
CA ARG A 265 -12.10 7.20 0.21
C ARG A 265 -13.48 7.64 -0.28
N LEU A 266 -14.29 8.25 0.58
CA LEU A 266 -15.62 8.72 0.18
C LEU A 266 -15.57 9.90 -0.80
N ALA A 267 -14.61 10.82 -0.63
CA ALA A 267 -14.38 11.87 -1.64
C ALA A 267 -13.89 11.31 -2.99
N ASN A 268 -13.12 10.21 -2.98
CA ASN A 268 -12.73 9.51 -4.21
C ASN A 268 -13.93 8.81 -4.87
N ILE A 269 -14.74 8.10 -4.09
CA ILE A 269 -15.97 7.45 -4.55
C ILE A 269 -16.92 8.49 -5.16
N HIS A 270 -17.10 9.64 -4.50
CA HIS A 270 -17.90 10.75 -5.02
C HIS A 270 -17.35 11.29 -6.34
N ALA A 271 -16.04 11.57 -6.43
CA ALA A 271 -15.41 12.06 -7.66
C ALA A 271 -15.63 11.11 -8.84
N TRP A 272 -15.47 9.81 -8.60
CA TRP A 272 -15.74 8.77 -9.58
C TRP A 272 -17.23 8.70 -9.95
N TRP A 273 -18.14 8.83 -8.99
CA TRP A 273 -19.58 8.79 -9.24
C TRP A 273 -20.01 9.92 -10.18
N GLN A 274 -19.51 11.13 -9.91
CA GLN A 274 -19.77 12.29 -10.76
C GLN A 274 -19.17 12.11 -12.16
N ARG A 275 -17.97 11.52 -12.27
CA ARG A 275 -17.37 11.19 -13.57
C ARG A 275 -18.21 10.15 -14.32
N ALA A 276 -18.59 9.07 -13.66
CA ALA A 276 -19.36 7.98 -14.24
C ALA A 276 -20.69 8.46 -14.82
N ARG A 277 -21.38 9.39 -14.15
CA ARG A 277 -22.59 10.04 -14.68
C ARG A 277 -22.30 10.89 -15.93
N ARG A 278 -21.24 11.71 -15.92
CA ARG A 278 -20.88 12.58 -17.06
C ARG A 278 -20.46 11.81 -18.30
N THR A 279 -19.73 10.70 -18.12
CA THR A 279 -19.24 9.88 -19.23
C THR A 279 -20.20 8.75 -19.60
N GLN A 280 -21.38 8.69 -18.97
CA GLN A 280 -22.35 7.61 -19.12
C GLN A 280 -21.69 6.23 -18.97
N ALA A 281 -20.86 6.07 -17.95
CA ALA A 281 -20.12 4.84 -17.69
C ALA A 281 -21.07 3.65 -17.62
N GLU A 282 -20.62 2.54 -18.18
CA GLU A 282 -21.38 1.29 -18.18
C GLU A 282 -21.50 0.75 -16.75
N GLY A 283 -20.44 0.88 -15.95
CA GLY A 283 -20.43 0.44 -14.56
C GLY A 283 -19.54 1.24 -13.62
N PHE A 284 -19.76 1.00 -12.34
CA PHE A 284 -19.10 1.62 -11.21
C PHE A 284 -18.67 0.51 -10.24
N LEU A 285 -17.37 0.26 -10.13
CA LEU A 285 -16.81 -0.83 -9.34
C LEU A 285 -16.05 -0.27 -8.14
N VAL A 286 -16.62 -0.42 -6.95
CA VAL A 286 -15.91 -0.11 -5.71
C VAL A 286 -14.89 -1.20 -5.43
N THR A 287 -13.62 -0.90 -5.69
CA THR A 287 -12.51 -1.84 -5.50
C THR A 287 -12.10 -1.94 -4.03
N SER A 288 -11.60 -3.12 -3.65
CA SER A 288 -11.03 -3.39 -2.34
C SER A 288 -9.70 -4.07 -2.52
N TRP A 289 -8.65 -3.54 -1.91
CA TRP A 289 -7.29 -4.05 -2.04
C TRP A 289 -6.65 -4.22 -0.67
N GLU A 290 -5.86 -5.28 -0.52
CA GLU A 290 -4.92 -5.45 0.59
C GLU A 290 -5.53 -5.34 2.01
N ALA A 291 -6.79 -5.71 2.20
CA ALA A 291 -7.47 -5.55 3.49
C ALA A 291 -6.99 -6.51 4.61
N TYR A 292 -5.96 -7.33 4.36
CA TYR A 292 -5.38 -8.31 5.28
C TYR A 292 -4.80 -7.72 6.58
N ARG A 293 -4.59 -6.40 6.66
CA ARG A 293 -4.22 -5.70 7.91
C ARG A 293 -5.38 -5.00 8.61
N LEU A 294 -6.56 -5.01 7.99
CA LEU A 294 -7.78 -4.39 8.47
C LEU A 294 -8.70 -5.44 9.10
N ALA A 295 -9.68 -4.98 9.86
CA ALA A 295 -10.93 -5.73 10.00
C ALA A 295 -11.78 -5.45 8.75
N LEU A 296 -12.26 -6.49 8.05
CA LEU A 296 -13.03 -6.34 6.80
C LEU A 296 -14.23 -5.42 6.95
N GLU A 297 -14.88 -5.44 8.10
CA GLU A 297 -16.02 -4.58 8.40
C GLU A 297 -15.72 -3.09 8.19
N THR A 298 -14.46 -2.66 8.34
CA THR A 298 -14.05 -1.26 8.11
C THR A 298 -14.16 -0.85 6.65
N THR A 299 -13.91 -1.75 5.69
CA THR A 299 -14.09 -1.49 4.25
C THR A 299 -15.54 -1.66 3.85
N THR A 300 -16.23 -2.67 4.42
CA THR A 300 -17.68 -2.87 4.25
C THR A 300 -18.49 -1.63 4.68
N LEU A 301 -18.01 -0.88 5.70
CA LEU A 301 -18.61 0.40 6.08
C LEU A 301 -18.52 1.45 4.98
N VAL A 302 -17.42 1.49 4.24
CA VAL A 302 -17.24 2.41 3.11
C VAL A 302 -18.15 2.01 1.95
N ASP A 303 -18.33 0.71 1.69
CA ASP A 303 -19.28 0.22 0.68
C ASP A 303 -20.73 0.55 1.04
N ALA A 304 -21.11 0.38 2.31
CA ALA A 304 -22.40 0.78 2.83
C ALA A 304 -22.62 2.30 2.74
N ALA A 305 -21.58 3.10 2.95
CA ALA A 305 -21.65 4.56 2.79
C ALA A 305 -21.78 4.97 1.32
N ALA A 306 -21.01 4.34 0.41
CA ALA A 306 -21.08 4.58 -1.03
C ALA A 306 -22.50 4.34 -1.59
N ALA A 307 -23.22 3.35 -1.05
CA ALA A 307 -24.60 3.08 -1.43
C ALA A 307 -25.55 4.27 -1.26
N GLY A 308 -25.22 5.21 -0.38
CA GLY A 308 -26.01 6.42 -0.23
C GLY A 308 -26.05 7.33 -1.47
N LEU A 309 -25.13 7.16 -2.43
CA LEU A 309 -25.12 7.91 -3.69
C LEU A 309 -26.27 7.53 -4.64
N TRP A 310 -26.80 6.32 -4.52
CA TRP A 310 -27.87 5.82 -5.40
C TRP A 310 -29.12 5.37 -4.67
N LEU A 311 -29.05 5.14 -3.35
CA LEU A 311 -30.24 4.93 -2.52
C LEU A 311 -30.87 6.26 -2.08
N GLU A 312 -30.06 7.30 -1.92
CA GLU A 312 -30.51 8.62 -1.49
C GLU A 312 -29.95 9.73 -2.41
N PRO A 313 -30.31 9.76 -3.71
CA PRO A 313 -29.68 10.64 -4.71
C PRO A 313 -29.91 12.15 -4.46
N ASP A 314 -30.95 12.51 -3.71
CA ASP A 314 -31.28 13.90 -3.37
C ASP A 314 -30.68 14.35 -2.02
N ALA A 315 -30.02 13.44 -1.29
CA ALA A 315 -29.40 13.75 -0.02
C ALA A 315 -27.98 14.32 -0.20
N ASP A 316 -27.49 15.00 0.85
CA ASP A 316 -26.11 15.48 0.93
C ASP A 316 -25.10 14.33 0.69
N ASP A 317 -24.25 14.51 -0.31
CA ASP A 317 -23.23 13.57 -0.76
C ASP A 317 -21.83 13.90 -0.21
N ASP A 318 -21.75 14.82 0.76
CA ASP A 318 -20.53 15.05 1.54
C ASP A 318 -20.05 13.75 2.23
N PRO A 319 -18.72 13.49 2.26
CA PRO A 319 -18.15 12.32 2.92
C PRO A 319 -18.62 12.06 4.35
N LEU A 320 -18.83 13.09 5.19
CA LEU A 320 -19.32 12.91 6.55
C LEU A 320 -20.77 12.42 6.56
N ALA A 321 -21.61 13.00 5.70
CA ALA A 321 -23.01 12.61 5.58
C ALA A 321 -23.14 11.17 5.05
N LEU A 322 -22.39 10.81 4.01
CA LEU A 322 -22.33 9.45 3.47
C LEU A 322 -21.88 8.44 4.53
N LEU A 323 -20.81 8.75 5.27
CA LEU A 323 -20.29 7.86 6.31
C LEU A 323 -21.30 7.64 7.43
N ALA A 324 -22.02 8.70 7.86
CA ALA A 324 -23.07 8.57 8.86
C ALA A 324 -24.21 7.66 8.37
N ARG A 325 -24.63 7.77 7.09
CA ARG A 325 -25.62 6.84 6.50
C ARG A 325 -25.08 5.42 6.44
N GLY A 326 -23.81 5.24 6.06
CA GLY A 326 -23.12 3.96 6.10
C GLY A 326 -23.14 3.33 7.49
N CYS A 327 -22.88 4.10 8.56
CA CYS A 327 -22.98 3.61 9.93
C CYS A 327 -24.40 3.14 10.28
N ARG A 328 -25.44 3.91 9.92
CA ARG A 328 -26.84 3.48 10.14
C ARG A 328 -27.14 2.17 9.42
N ARG A 329 -26.73 2.07 8.16
CA ARG A 329 -26.98 0.92 7.29
C ARG A 329 -26.21 -0.33 7.72
N LEU A 330 -24.97 -0.16 8.17
CA LEU A 330 -24.13 -1.27 8.59
C LEU A 330 -24.40 -1.72 10.03
N TYR A 331 -24.74 -0.80 10.93
CA TYR A 331 -24.82 -1.09 12.37
C TYR A 331 -26.23 -0.98 12.96
N GLY A 332 -27.21 -0.53 12.19
CA GLY A 332 -28.56 -0.26 12.72
C GLY A 332 -28.57 0.86 13.77
N THR A 333 -27.53 1.70 13.84
CA THR A 333 -27.41 2.75 14.84
C THR A 333 -28.35 3.91 14.53
N GLY A 334 -28.93 4.53 15.58
CA GLY A 334 -29.70 5.77 15.43
C GLY A 334 -28.87 6.93 14.86
N ALA A 335 -29.55 7.94 14.29
CA ALA A 335 -28.90 9.01 13.52
C ALA A 335 -27.84 9.79 14.30
N ALA A 336 -28.08 10.13 15.57
CA ALA A 336 -27.13 10.86 16.40
C ALA A 336 -25.84 10.06 16.66
N ALA A 337 -25.96 8.77 16.99
CA ALA A 337 -24.82 7.89 17.23
C ALA A 337 -24.02 7.62 15.94
N ALA A 338 -24.71 7.47 14.82
CA ALA A 338 -24.08 7.32 13.51
C ALA A 338 -23.28 8.57 13.12
N ALA A 339 -23.85 9.76 13.32
CA ALA A 339 -23.15 11.02 13.06
C ALA A 339 -21.94 11.22 14.00
N ALA A 340 -22.05 10.83 15.27
CA ALA A 340 -20.94 10.86 16.22
C ALA A 340 -19.80 9.92 15.80
N THR A 341 -20.15 8.69 15.39
CA THR A 341 -19.18 7.70 14.89
C THR A 341 -18.48 8.22 13.62
N ALA A 342 -19.23 8.74 12.65
CA ALA A 342 -18.67 9.29 11.42
C ALA A 342 -17.70 10.46 11.68
N ARG A 343 -18.05 11.38 12.57
CA ARG A 343 -17.14 12.48 12.99
C ARG A 343 -15.87 11.95 13.64
N ALA A 344 -15.98 10.93 14.49
CA ALA A 344 -14.83 10.32 15.13
C ALA A 344 -13.88 9.64 14.13
N LEU A 345 -14.42 8.92 13.14
CA LEU A 345 -13.65 8.29 12.07
C LEU A 345 -12.93 9.31 11.20
N ILE A 346 -13.62 10.36 10.73
CA ILE A 346 -13.01 11.45 9.94
C ILE A 346 -11.95 12.20 10.75
N ALA A 347 -12.18 12.44 12.05
CA ALA A 347 -11.16 13.04 12.91
C ALA A 347 -9.91 12.14 13.05
N GLY A 348 -10.06 10.82 12.88
CA GLY A 348 -8.97 9.84 12.81
C GLY A 348 -8.09 10.00 11.58
N ASP A 349 -8.62 10.43 10.43
CA ASP A 349 -7.87 10.55 9.16
C ASP A 349 -6.67 11.52 9.24
N ALA A 350 -6.79 12.57 10.05
CA ALA A 350 -5.69 13.50 10.33
C ALA A 350 -4.49 12.83 11.02
N ARG A 351 -4.70 11.64 11.60
CA ARG A 351 -3.71 10.85 12.35
C ARG A 351 -3.37 9.53 11.66
N ALA A 352 -3.80 9.35 10.41
CA ALA A 352 -3.62 8.09 9.69
C ALA A 352 -2.16 7.64 9.65
N PHE A 353 -1.95 6.33 9.77
CA PHE A 353 -0.67 5.68 9.61
C PHE A 353 -0.46 5.34 8.13
N ALA A 354 -0.16 6.36 7.34
CA ALA A 354 -0.10 6.29 5.88
C ALA A 354 1.26 6.77 5.34
N GLY A 355 1.70 6.18 4.24
CA GLY A 355 2.91 6.57 3.52
C GLY A 355 4.19 5.89 4.01
N TYR A 356 5.15 5.75 3.09
CA TYR A 356 6.42 5.06 3.36
C TYR A 356 7.23 5.65 4.53
N ALA A 357 7.15 6.97 4.73
CA ALA A 357 7.79 7.65 5.86
C ALA A 357 7.22 7.24 7.23
N ARG A 358 5.96 6.84 7.30
CA ARG A 358 5.37 6.28 8.54
C ARG A 358 5.62 4.78 8.64
N TRP A 359 5.59 4.07 7.52
CA TRP A 359 5.61 2.60 7.51
C TRP A 359 6.98 1.97 7.76
N GLU A 360 8.08 2.68 7.52
CA GLU A 360 9.44 2.17 7.74
C GLU A 360 9.68 1.64 9.16
N ILE A 361 8.97 2.19 10.15
CA ILE A 361 9.07 1.76 11.55
C ILE A 361 8.61 0.31 11.77
N ASN A 362 7.79 -0.24 10.86
CA ASN A 362 7.40 -1.66 10.91
C ASN A 362 8.62 -2.58 10.73
N THR A 363 9.62 -2.15 9.96
CA THR A 363 10.81 -2.97 9.63
C THR A 363 12.04 -2.55 10.43
N ARG A 364 12.23 -1.26 10.73
CA ARG A 364 13.43 -0.75 11.41
C ARG A 364 13.10 0.43 12.34
N TRP A 365 13.60 0.39 13.58
CA TRP A 365 13.41 1.47 14.57
C TRP A 365 14.54 2.50 14.56
N ASP A 366 15.72 2.13 14.06
CA ASP A 366 16.95 2.91 14.00
C ASP A 366 17.03 3.87 12.79
N VAL A 367 16.08 3.79 11.87
CA VAL A 367 16.02 4.62 10.63
C VAL A 367 15.25 5.93 10.79
N LEU A 368 14.50 6.13 11.88
CA LEU A 368 13.84 7.43 12.09
C LEU A 368 14.87 8.54 12.37
N ALA A 369 14.54 9.79 12.02
CA ALA A 369 15.43 10.90 12.35
C ALA A 369 15.33 11.26 13.84
N ARG A 370 16.47 11.51 14.48
CA ARG A 370 16.59 11.84 15.91
C ARG A 370 16.39 13.33 16.20
N ARG A 371 15.45 13.95 15.48
CA ARG A 371 14.96 15.32 15.69
C ARG A 371 13.45 15.44 15.52
N GLU A 372 12.76 14.34 15.22
CA GLU A 372 11.31 14.29 15.12
C GLU A 372 10.67 14.19 16.50
N SER A 373 9.68 15.04 16.76
CA SER A 373 8.98 15.09 18.06
C SER A 373 8.08 13.86 18.27
N PRO A 374 8.05 13.26 19.48
CA PRO A 374 7.11 12.21 19.82
C PRO A 374 5.67 12.73 20.05
N LYS A 375 5.50 14.05 20.32
CA LYS A 375 4.21 14.63 20.75
C LYS A 375 3.01 14.36 19.82
N PRO A 376 3.13 14.47 18.48
CA PRO A 376 2.01 14.17 17.58
C PRO A 376 1.52 12.72 17.72
N HIS A 377 2.43 11.78 17.97
CA HIS A 377 2.11 10.37 18.12
C HIS A 377 1.48 10.07 19.48
N GLU A 378 1.93 10.73 20.55
CA GLU A 378 1.27 10.65 21.88
C GLU A 378 -0.17 11.21 21.83
N GLN A 379 -0.39 12.29 21.07
CA GLN A 379 -1.72 12.85 20.86
C GLN A 379 -2.61 11.90 20.07
N ALA A 380 -2.07 11.24 19.04
CA ALA A 380 -2.77 10.21 18.29
C ALA A 380 -3.11 8.99 19.15
N GLU A 381 -2.17 8.52 19.98
CA GLU A 381 -2.39 7.43 20.94
C GLU A 381 -3.54 7.76 21.89
N ARG A 382 -3.54 8.95 22.53
CA ARG A 382 -4.63 9.38 23.41
C ARG A 382 -5.97 9.51 22.69
N PHE A 383 -5.95 9.92 21.42
CA PHE A 383 -7.16 9.98 20.61
C PHE A 383 -7.72 8.58 20.37
N PHE A 384 -6.93 7.68 19.79
CA PHE A 384 -7.39 6.34 19.44
C PHE A 384 -7.69 5.47 20.66
N ARG A 385 -6.98 5.64 21.79
CA ARG A 385 -7.32 4.99 23.06
C ARG A 385 -8.71 5.39 23.55
N ARG A 386 -9.09 6.67 23.43
CA ARG A 386 -10.45 7.11 23.72
C ARG A 386 -11.46 6.53 22.73
N GLN A 387 -11.08 6.36 21.47
CA GLN A 387 -11.96 5.73 20.48
C GLN A 387 -12.18 4.23 20.71
N ALA A 388 -11.18 3.55 21.27
CA ALA A 388 -11.20 2.13 21.59
C ALA A 388 -11.94 1.82 22.91
N ALA A 389 -12.11 2.82 23.79
CA ALA A 389 -12.76 2.63 25.08
C ALA A 389 -14.21 2.13 24.90
N PRO A 390 -14.70 1.27 25.80
CA PRO A 390 -16.12 0.94 25.83
C PRO A 390 -16.92 2.22 26.00
N ALA A 391 -17.84 2.49 25.09
CA ALA A 391 -18.77 3.60 25.26
C ALA A 391 -19.93 3.18 26.17
N HIS A 392 -20.61 4.16 26.77
CA HIS A 392 -21.75 3.90 27.63
C HIS A 392 -22.88 3.23 26.81
N PRO A 393 -23.44 2.10 27.25
CA PRO A 393 -24.43 1.32 26.48
C PRO A 393 -25.64 2.13 26.02
N ALA A 394 -26.01 3.16 26.79
CA ALA A 394 -27.15 4.04 26.50
C ALA A 394 -26.86 5.15 25.47
N THR A 395 -25.60 5.47 25.15
CA THR A 395 -25.26 6.63 24.29
C THR A 395 -24.47 6.29 23.03
N GLU A 396 -23.73 5.18 22.99
CA GLU A 396 -23.00 4.80 21.78
C GLU A 396 -22.69 3.29 21.72
N LYS A 397 -23.27 2.58 20.74
CA LYS A 397 -22.91 1.19 20.42
C LYS A 397 -21.95 1.18 19.22
N ARG A 398 -20.66 1.41 19.45
CA ARG A 398 -19.66 1.19 18.40
C ARG A 398 -19.52 -0.29 18.10
N SER A 399 -19.26 -0.65 16.84
CA SER A 399 -18.96 -2.04 16.48
C SER A 399 -17.69 -2.55 17.19
N PRO A 400 -17.64 -3.84 17.60
CA PRO A 400 -16.42 -4.49 18.04
C PRO A 400 -15.24 -4.31 17.07
N ALA A 401 -15.46 -4.38 15.76
CA ALA A 401 -14.40 -4.22 14.75
C ALA A 401 -13.81 -2.81 14.75
N LEU A 402 -14.65 -1.77 14.86
CA LEU A 402 -14.19 -0.38 14.96
C LEU A 402 -13.38 -0.13 16.25
N ARG A 403 -13.82 -0.71 17.38
CA ARG A 403 -13.07 -0.60 18.65
C ARG A 403 -11.73 -1.31 18.58
N ALA A 404 -11.69 -2.52 18.03
CA ALA A 404 -10.44 -3.27 17.85
C ALA A 404 -9.48 -2.53 16.91
N THR A 405 -10.00 -1.98 15.81
CA THR A 405 -9.23 -1.14 14.88
C THR A 405 -8.65 0.09 15.57
N ALA A 406 -9.45 0.83 16.35
CA ALA A 406 -8.99 1.96 17.14
C ALA A 406 -7.95 1.55 18.19
N ALA A 407 -8.10 0.39 18.83
CA ALA A 407 -7.12 -0.12 19.79
C ALA A 407 -5.78 -0.42 19.12
N PHE A 408 -5.81 -1.00 17.91
CA PHE A 408 -4.59 -1.27 17.13
C PHE A 408 -3.93 0.03 16.63
N GLN A 409 -4.71 1.01 16.19
CA GLN A 409 -4.22 2.36 15.87
C GLN A 409 -3.58 3.05 17.10
N ALA A 410 -4.15 2.87 18.28
CA ALA A 410 -3.56 3.38 19.52
C ALA A 410 -2.21 2.71 19.82
N TYR A 411 -2.09 1.39 19.60
CA TYR A 411 -0.81 0.68 19.69
C TYR A 411 0.23 1.23 18.71
N ILE A 412 -0.12 1.39 17.43
CA ILE A 412 0.79 1.91 16.41
C ILE A 412 1.29 3.31 16.80
N ALA A 413 0.39 4.18 17.28
CA ALA A 413 0.75 5.52 17.75
C ALA A 413 1.64 5.48 19.01
N ALA A 414 1.36 4.58 19.95
CA ALA A 414 2.19 4.37 21.14
C ALA A 414 3.61 3.90 20.76
N ARG A 415 3.73 3.00 19.78
CA ARG A 415 5.01 2.56 19.22
C ARG A 415 5.79 3.71 18.61
N ASP A 416 5.17 4.49 17.74
CA ASP A 416 5.82 5.65 17.11
C ASP A 416 6.35 6.62 18.18
N ALA A 417 5.53 6.93 19.20
CA ALA A 417 5.94 7.79 20.31
C ALA A 417 7.10 7.19 21.11
N PHE A 418 7.03 5.89 21.43
CA PHE A 418 8.05 5.18 22.19
C PHE A 418 9.40 5.18 21.47
N VAL A 419 9.45 4.79 20.19
CA VAL A 419 10.70 4.68 19.42
C VAL A 419 11.36 6.05 19.24
N ARG A 420 10.58 7.11 18.99
CA ARG A 420 11.11 8.47 18.87
C ARG A 420 11.69 8.98 20.19
N ARG A 421 10.98 8.77 21.30
CA ARG A 421 11.45 9.14 22.63
C ARG A 421 12.73 8.38 22.98
N ALA A 422 12.77 7.07 22.73
CA ALA A 422 13.92 6.23 23.00
C ALA A 422 15.16 6.69 22.22
N GLY A 423 15.03 6.99 20.92
CA GLY A 423 16.14 7.49 20.12
C GLY A 423 16.65 8.87 20.56
N LEU A 424 15.76 9.80 20.92
CA LEU A 424 16.17 11.10 21.50
C LEU A 424 16.89 10.92 22.84
N ALA A 425 16.45 9.95 23.64
CA ALA A 425 17.07 9.65 24.93
C ALA A 425 18.46 9.03 24.78
N VAL A 426 18.75 8.25 23.72
CA VAL A 426 20.11 7.78 23.41
C VAL A 426 21.07 8.95 23.26
N PHE A 427 20.70 9.99 22.50
CA PHE A 427 21.53 11.20 22.39
C PHE A 427 21.71 11.93 23.72
N ARG A 428 20.68 11.96 24.57
CA ARG A 428 20.79 12.53 25.92
C ARG A 428 21.75 11.73 26.82
N LEU A 429 21.67 10.40 26.78
CA LEU A 429 22.60 9.51 27.50
C LEU A 429 24.04 9.73 27.05
N ARG A 430 24.28 9.81 25.73
CA ARG A 430 25.63 10.07 25.19
C ARG A 430 26.20 11.41 25.65
N ARG A 431 25.40 12.47 25.68
CA ARG A 431 25.81 13.78 26.22
C ARG A 431 26.09 13.75 27.72
N GLN A 432 25.24 13.08 28.51
CA GLN A 432 25.47 12.91 29.95
C GLN A 432 26.79 12.17 30.20
N HIS A 433 27.01 11.05 29.51
CA HIS A 433 28.25 10.30 29.61
C HIS A 433 29.47 11.13 29.20
N ALA A 434 29.40 11.85 28.07
CA ALA A 434 30.50 12.69 27.59
C ALA A 434 30.85 13.83 28.56
N ALA A 435 29.85 14.33 29.31
CA ALA A 435 30.03 15.32 30.37
C ALA A 435 30.43 14.72 31.73
N GLY A 436 30.64 13.40 31.84
CA GLY A 436 30.96 12.72 33.10
C GLY A 436 29.79 12.62 34.08
N HIS A 437 28.56 12.86 33.64
CA HIS A 437 27.35 12.76 34.47
C HIS A 437 26.85 11.31 34.57
N ASP A 438 26.19 10.98 35.69
CA ASP A 438 25.56 9.67 35.88
C ASP A 438 24.37 9.47 34.91
N CYS A 439 24.48 8.43 34.08
CA CYS A 439 23.47 8.01 33.12
C CYS A 439 22.40 7.08 33.73
N ALA A 440 22.64 6.51 34.91
CA ALA A 440 21.79 5.47 35.49
C ALA A 440 20.34 5.91 35.70
N PRO A 441 20.02 7.12 36.21
CA PRO A 441 18.64 7.55 36.40
C PRO A 441 17.84 7.58 35.09
N LEU A 442 18.46 8.08 34.01
CA LEU A 442 17.82 8.13 32.70
C LEU A 442 17.66 6.72 32.10
N ALA A 443 18.68 5.86 32.21
CA ALA A 443 18.58 4.47 31.74
C ALA A 443 17.50 3.68 32.49
N GLN A 444 17.36 3.86 33.81
CA GLN A 444 16.31 3.24 34.62
C GLN A 444 14.91 3.76 34.22
N ALA A 445 14.75 5.06 33.99
CA ALA A 445 13.50 5.62 33.47
C ALA A 445 13.12 5.04 32.10
N LEU A 446 14.10 4.79 31.23
CA LEU A 446 13.88 4.15 29.93
C LEU A 446 13.48 2.67 30.08
N LEU A 447 14.03 1.95 31.06
CA LEU A 447 13.60 0.58 31.40
C LEU A 447 12.14 0.55 31.86
N ALA A 448 11.73 1.47 32.75
CA ALA A 448 10.31 1.60 33.13
C ALA A 448 9.42 1.91 31.92
N GLY A 449 9.91 2.74 30.98
CA GLY A 449 9.25 2.98 29.70
C GLY A 449 9.07 1.71 28.85
N CYS A 450 10.00 0.76 28.93
CA CYS A 450 9.89 -0.53 28.26
C CYS A 450 8.74 -1.39 28.82
N ASP A 451 8.40 -1.25 30.10
CA ASP A 451 7.28 -1.97 30.71
C ASP A 451 5.94 -1.36 30.32
N ALA A 452 5.87 -0.03 30.24
CA ALA A 452 4.71 0.67 29.68
C ALA A 452 4.48 0.28 28.22
N PHE A 453 5.53 0.24 27.40
CA PHE A 453 5.40 -0.18 26.01
C PHE A 453 5.05 -1.67 25.87
N ALA A 454 5.58 -2.55 26.74
CA ALA A 454 5.19 -3.96 26.76
C ALA A 454 3.68 -4.16 27.01
N ARG A 455 3.05 -3.32 27.85
CA ARG A 455 1.58 -3.30 28.03
C ARG A 455 0.87 -2.86 26.75
N ALA A 456 1.34 -1.80 26.10
CA ALA A 456 0.77 -1.34 24.83
C ALA A 456 0.88 -2.42 23.75
N LEU A 457 2.00 -3.13 23.69
CA LEU A 457 2.22 -4.24 22.76
C LEU A 457 1.25 -5.40 22.99
N ARG A 458 1.00 -5.78 24.25
CA ARG A 458 -0.02 -6.79 24.58
C ARG A 458 -1.43 -6.35 24.15
N ALA A 459 -1.77 -5.08 24.39
CA ALA A 459 -3.03 -4.52 23.91
C ALA A 459 -3.13 -4.52 22.38
N GLY A 460 -2.02 -4.21 21.69
CA GLY A 460 -1.91 -4.29 20.23
C GLY A 460 -2.14 -5.71 19.69
N ARG A 461 -1.59 -6.74 20.37
CA ARG A 461 -1.85 -8.16 20.03
C ARG A 461 -3.30 -8.54 20.21
N ALA A 462 -3.92 -8.16 21.33
CA ALA A 462 -5.34 -8.43 21.56
C ALA A 462 -6.22 -7.74 20.49
N ALA A 463 -5.89 -6.50 20.12
CA ALA A 463 -6.59 -5.75 19.10
C ALA A 463 -6.45 -6.38 17.70
N ALA A 464 -5.23 -6.71 17.29
CA ALA A 464 -4.96 -7.37 16.01
C ALA A 464 -5.66 -8.74 15.92
N ARG A 465 -5.65 -9.51 17.02
CA ARG A 465 -6.38 -10.78 17.12
C ARG A 465 -7.89 -10.58 16.98
N ALA A 466 -8.46 -9.59 17.66
CA ALA A 466 -9.88 -9.29 17.56
C ALA A 466 -10.30 -8.83 16.15
N MET A 467 -9.44 -8.06 15.46
CA MET A 467 -9.66 -7.70 14.05
C MET A 467 -9.64 -8.94 13.14
N TRP A 468 -8.73 -9.89 13.40
CA TRP A 468 -8.60 -11.13 12.64
C TRP A 468 -9.78 -12.08 12.87
N ASP A 469 -10.07 -12.40 14.13
CA ASP A 469 -11.10 -13.38 14.50
C ASP A 469 -12.51 -12.96 14.05
N ALA A 470 -12.74 -11.66 13.80
CA ALA A 470 -14.02 -11.15 13.30
C ALA A 470 -14.44 -11.82 11.98
N SER A 471 -13.51 -12.06 11.06
CA SER A 471 -13.82 -12.53 9.70
C SER A 471 -12.89 -13.61 9.15
N ARG A 472 -11.83 -14.01 9.87
CA ARG A 472 -10.81 -14.96 9.40
C ARG A 472 -10.66 -16.19 10.29
N GLU A 473 -10.00 -17.21 9.77
CA GLU A 473 -9.72 -18.46 10.50
C GLU A 473 -8.81 -18.21 11.71
N PRO A 474 -9.29 -18.36 12.97
CA PRO A 474 -8.50 -18.01 14.15
C PRO A 474 -7.18 -18.79 14.28
N SER A 475 -7.12 -20.01 13.76
CA SER A 475 -5.94 -20.86 13.74
C SER A 475 -4.78 -20.28 12.90
N LEU A 476 -5.09 -19.41 11.93
CA LEU A 476 -4.12 -18.78 11.03
C LEU A 476 -3.65 -17.40 11.54
N TYR A 477 -4.05 -16.96 12.73
CA TYR A 477 -3.67 -15.64 13.23
C TYR A 477 -2.16 -15.43 13.34
N GLU A 478 -1.41 -16.45 13.76
CA GLU A 478 0.04 -16.37 13.98
C GLU A 478 0.82 -16.16 12.67
N SER A 479 0.25 -16.54 11.52
CA SER A 479 0.82 -16.25 10.19
C SER A 479 0.38 -14.89 9.62
N SER A 480 -0.47 -14.13 10.35
CA SER A 480 -0.96 -12.85 9.89
C SER A 480 0.10 -11.74 9.88
N GLN A 481 -0.09 -10.75 9.02
CA GLN A 481 0.86 -9.67 8.82
C GLN A 481 0.92 -8.71 10.01
N ASN A 482 -0.19 -8.51 10.73
CA ASN A 482 -0.20 -7.72 11.96
C ASN A 482 0.53 -8.46 13.09
N HIS A 483 0.34 -9.79 13.22
CA HIS A 483 1.09 -10.61 14.17
C HIS A 483 2.60 -10.49 13.91
N ALA A 484 3.05 -10.65 12.67
CA ALA A 484 4.47 -10.55 12.31
C ALA A 484 5.10 -9.19 12.69
N ILE A 485 4.37 -8.08 12.55
CA ILE A 485 4.82 -6.75 12.97
C ILE A 485 4.97 -6.68 14.50
N LEU A 486 3.95 -7.14 15.24
CA LEU A 486 3.94 -7.16 16.71
C LEU A 486 5.06 -8.05 17.27
N ASP A 487 5.37 -9.14 16.59
CA ASP A 487 6.47 -10.06 16.90
C ASP A 487 7.84 -9.42 16.69
N ALA A 488 8.02 -8.75 15.56
CA ALA A 488 9.24 -7.99 15.31
C ALA A 488 9.43 -6.88 16.35
N ASP A 489 8.34 -6.17 16.73
CA ASP A 489 8.37 -5.15 17.77
C ASP A 489 8.69 -5.72 19.16
N ALA A 490 8.21 -6.93 19.49
CA ALA A 490 8.58 -7.64 20.72
C ALA A 490 10.09 -7.95 20.77
N ARG A 491 10.66 -8.47 19.67
CA ARG A 491 12.09 -8.77 19.57
C ARG A 491 12.95 -7.51 19.69
N ARG A 492 12.55 -6.41 19.03
CA ARG A 492 13.24 -5.12 19.13
C ARG A 492 13.16 -4.53 20.54
N LEU A 493 12.02 -4.65 21.22
CA LEU A 493 11.88 -4.25 22.63
C LEU A 493 12.81 -5.05 23.55
N ALA A 494 12.91 -6.37 23.35
CA ALA A 494 13.84 -7.21 24.11
C ALA A 494 15.31 -6.82 23.86
N ALA A 495 15.68 -6.57 22.60
CA ALA A 495 17.01 -6.08 22.26
C ALA A 495 17.30 -4.72 22.91
N TRP A 496 16.32 -3.82 22.95
CA TRP A 496 16.45 -2.51 23.58
C TRP A 496 16.66 -2.61 25.09
N ARG A 497 15.92 -3.48 25.79
CA ARG A 497 16.14 -3.78 27.21
C ARG A 497 17.55 -4.30 27.49
N ARG A 498 18.03 -5.25 26.67
CA ARG A 498 19.41 -5.77 26.79
C ARG A 498 20.45 -4.67 26.61
N TRP A 499 20.25 -3.78 25.64
CA TRP A 499 21.14 -2.63 25.42
C TRP A 499 21.16 -1.69 26.63
N LEU A 500 20.01 -1.35 27.21
CA LEU A 500 19.91 -0.51 28.41
C LEU A 500 20.60 -1.14 29.62
N HIS A 501 20.39 -2.43 29.88
CA HIS A 501 21.08 -3.12 30.97
C HIS A 501 22.60 -3.18 30.75
N ALA A 502 23.05 -3.33 29.50
CA ALA A 502 24.48 -3.28 29.19
C ALA A 502 25.06 -1.88 29.41
N ALA A 503 24.32 -0.82 29.06
CA ALA A 503 24.70 0.56 29.34
C ALA A 503 24.74 0.88 30.85
N LEU A 504 23.85 0.31 31.66
CA LEU A 504 23.91 0.43 33.12
C LEU A 504 25.16 -0.23 33.73
N ARG A 505 25.57 -1.39 33.21
CA ARG A 505 26.79 -2.08 33.67
C ARG A 505 28.07 -1.41 33.17
N SER A 506 28.02 -0.81 31.99
CA SER A 506 29.17 -0.19 31.33
C SER A 506 28.70 1.06 30.59
N PRO A 507 28.75 2.25 31.25
CA PRO A 507 28.20 3.49 30.71
C PRO A 507 28.72 3.87 29.33
N ALA A 508 29.96 3.53 28.97
CA ALA A 508 30.53 3.81 27.65
C ALA A 508 29.74 3.16 26.49
N ARG A 509 28.98 2.09 26.75
CA ARG A 509 28.15 1.42 25.74
C ARG A 509 27.05 2.30 25.18
N VAL A 510 26.71 3.43 25.80
CA VAL A 510 25.73 4.38 25.25
C VAL A 510 26.12 4.91 23.86
N HIS A 511 27.43 4.89 23.53
CA HIS A 511 27.96 5.32 22.23
C HIS A 511 27.86 4.25 21.14
N ALA A 512 27.61 2.99 21.50
CA ALA A 512 27.39 1.93 20.53
C ALA A 512 26.04 2.10 19.82
N ALA A 513 25.88 1.41 18.68
CA ALA A 513 24.58 1.28 18.04
C ALA A 513 23.58 0.57 18.96
N SER A 514 22.31 0.95 18.84
CA SER A 514 21.18 0.38 19.58
C SER A 514 20.05 0.06 18.61
N PRO A 515 19.04 -0.72 19.01
CA PRO A 515 17.88 -0.99 18.16
C PRO A 515 17.10 0.24 17.69
N VAL A 516 17.27 1.40 18.34
CA VAL A 516 16.53 2.65 18.03
C VAL A 516 17.40 3.78 17.48
N CYS A 517 18.72 3.59 17.39
CA CYS A 517 19.66 4.64 16.99
C CYS A 517 21.00 4.03 16.56
N GLY A 518 21.57 4.49 15.45
CA GLY A 518 22.91 4.13 15.01
C GLY A 518 24.00 4.62 15.96
N ALA A 519 25.24 4.15 15.78
CA ALA A 519 26.38 4.74 16.49
C ALA A 519 26.56 6.20 16.07
N TRP A 520 26.57 6.43 14.76
CA TRP A 520 26.29 7.73 14.15
C TRP A 520 24.94 7.68 13.44
N GLN A 521 24.32 8.84 13.26
CA GLN A 521 23.06 8.99 12.55
C GLN A 521 23.20 10.08 11.48
N LEU A 522 23.08 9.69 10.21
CA LEU A 522 22.82 10.63 9.13
C LEU A 522 21.35 11.04 9.18
N GLN A 523 21.09 12.34 9.13
CA GLN A 523 19.74 12.91 9.17
C GLN A 523 19.63 14.02 8.13
N PHE A 524 18.54 14.03 7.37
CA PHE A 524 18.28 15.06 6.35
C PHE A 524 16.78 15.16 6.09
N THR A 525 16.37 16.25 5.46
CA THR A 525 14.98 16.48 5.04
C THR A 525 14.88 16.24 3.53
N VAL A 526 13.93 15.41 3.13
CA VAL A 526 13.54 15.21 1.72
C VAL A 526 12.32 16.07 1.44
N HIS A 527 12.48 17.05 0.54
CA HIS A 527 11.39 17.88 0.03
C HIS A 527 10.85 17.28 -1.25
N ASN A 528 9.74 16.54 -1.14
CA ASN A 528 9.06 15.93 -2.28
C ASN A 528 8.12 16.95 -2.96
N PHE A 529 8.72 17.96 -3.60
CA PHE A 529 7.97 19.08 -4.19
C PHE A 529 7.24 18.70 -5.49
N ALA A 530 7.61 17.59 -6.13
CA ALA A 530 7.00 17.05 -7.34
C ALA A 530 6.85 15.51 -7.19
N PRO A 531 5.83 15.04 -6.45
CA PRO A 531 5.65 13.63 -6.16
C PRO A 531 5.54 12.75 -7.40
N ALA A 532 6.31 11.68 -7.39
CA ALA A 532 6.26 10.59 -8.35
C ALA A 532 6.83 9.34 -7.64
N LEU A 533 7.21 8.31 -8.40
CA LEU A 533 7.85 7.11 -7.87
C LEU A 533 9.36 7.32 -7.65
N GLN A 534 9.75 8.25 -6.76
CA GLN A 534 11.15 8.35 -6.33
C GLN A 534 11.44 7.41 -5.15
N LYS A 535 12.65 6.85 -5.13
CA LYS A 535 13.22 6.13 -3.98
C LYS A 535 14.53 6.81 -3.59
N ILE A 536 14.66 7.18 -2.32
CA ILE A 536 15.88 7.74 -1.75
C ILE A 536 16.69 6.63 -1.11
N ILE A 537 18.00 6.66 -1.31
CA ILE A 537 18.96 5.65 -0.87
C ILE A 537 20.12 6.37 -0.17
N VAL A 538 20.52 5.88 0.99
CA VAL A 538 21.76 6.27 1.65
C VAL A 538 22.76 5.15 1.44
N GLU A 539 23.91 5.48 0.87
CA GLU A 539 24.96 4.52 0.58
C GLU A 539 26.28 4.95 1.22
N GLN A 540 27.08 3.96 1.60
CA GLN A 540 28.41 4.14 2.19
C GLN A 540 29.44 3.38 1.37
N GLN A 541 30.54 4.06 1.06
CA GLN A 541 31.66 3.42 0.38
C GLN A 541 32.40 2.47 1.32
N GLN A 542 32.69 1.27 0.84
CA GLN A 542 33.45 0.22 1.52
C GLN A 542 34.95 0.35 1.20
N PRO A 543 35.85 -0.32 1.96
CA PRO A 543 37.29 -0.27 1.72
C PRO A 543 37.72 -0.72 0.31
N ASP A 544 36.96 -1.59 -0.34
CA ASP A 544 37.19 -2.06 -1.71
C ASP A 544 36.67 -1.09 -2.79
N GLY A 545 36.13 0.07 -2.38
CA GLY A 545 35.56 1.09 -3.26
C GLY A 545 34.09 0.86 -3.64
N SER A 546 33.50 -0.28 -3.31
CA SER A 546 32.09 -0.59 -3.57
C SER A 546 31.15 0.25 -2.71
N TRP A 547 29.90 0.42 -3.14
CA TRP A 547 28.88 1.17 -2.41
C TRP A 547 27.87 0.22 -1.77
N GLN A 548 27.75 0.28 -0.44
CA GLN A 548 26.77 -0.47 0.32
C GLN A 548 25.55 0.40 0.63
N GLU A 549 24.35 -0.11 0.33
CA GLU A 549 23.09 0.51 0.76
C GLU A 549 22.89 0.34 2.28
N LEU A 550 22.86 1.46 3.01
CA LEU A 550 22.59 1.48 4.46
C LEU A 550 21.09 1.53 4.77
N HIS A 551 20.36 2.31 3.99
CA HIS A 551 18.91 2.49 4.11
C HIS A 551 18.32 3.07 2.82
N SER A 552 17.11 2.65 2.46
CA SER A 552 16.34 3.26 1.40
C SER A 552 14.85 3.34 1.71
N ARG A 553 14.18 4.34 1.12
CA ARG A 553 12.75 4.59 1.33
C ARG A 553 12.15 5.31 0.12
N PHE A 554 10.97 4.87 -0.31
CA PHE A 554 10.18 5.61 -1.30
C PHE A 554 9.66 6.93 -0.73
N THR A 555 9.44 7.92 -1.60
CA THR A 555 8.94 9.25 -1.24
C THR A 555 7.47 9.47 -1.57
N ILE A 556 6.87 8.59 -2.37
CA ILE A 556 5.43 8.57 -2.62
C ILE A 556 4.68 8.47 -1.28
N GLU A 557 3.61 9.23 -1.19
CA GLU A 557 2.72 9.29 -0.04
C GLU A 557 1.33 8.83 -0.46
N PHE A 558 0.69 8.02 0.37
CA PHE A 558 -0.61 7.44 0.09
C PHE A 558 -1.76 8.31 0.61
N ARG A 559 -1.67 9.61 0.32
CA ARG A 559 -2.62 10.64 0.78
C ARG A 559 -2.99 11.59 -0.35
N ALA A 560 -4.24 12.02 -0.41
CA ALA A 560 -4.75 12.95 -1.44
C ALA A 560 -3.96 14.27 -1.52
N ALA A 561 -3.38 14.73 -0.40
CA ALA A 561 -2.52 15.91 -0.36
C ALA A 561 -1.23 15.74 -1.19
N ALA A 562 -0.80 14.50 -1.43
CA ALA A 562 0.39 14.16 -2.20
C ALA A 562 0.10 13.81 -3.67
N ALA A 563 -1.14 13.46 -4.00
CA ALA A 563 -1.55 13.02 -5.33
C ALA A 563 -1.75 14.20 -6.31
N ARG A 564 -0.74 15.07 -6.40
CA ARG A 564 -0.76 16.33 -7.16
C ARG A 564 0.61 16.60 -7.79
N PRO A 565 0.68 17.26 -8.96
CA PRO A 565 1.95 17.54 -9.64
C PRO A 565 2.96 18.41 -8.85
N ARG A 566 2.49 19.14 -7.84
CA ARG A 566 3.30 19.97 -6.95
C ARG A 566 2.79 19.87 -5.52
N THR A 567 3.72 19.77 -4.56
CA THR A 567 3.39 19.77 -3.14
C THR A 567 4.42 20.53 -2.30
N ARG A 568 4.12 20.69 -1.01
CA ARG A 568 5.04 21.21 0.00
C ARG A 568 5.49 20.12 0.98
N ILE A 569 5.40 18.85 0.57
CA ILE A 569 5.71 17.72 1.45
C ILE A 569 7.21 17.74 1.75
N ALA A 570 7.51 17.77 3.05
CA ALA A 570 8.83 17.59 3.59
C ALA A 570 8.79 16.44 4.59
N ARG A 571 9.72 15.50 4.47
CA ARG A 571 9.85 14.37 5.39
C ARG A 571 11.27 14.27 5.89
N GLU A 572 11.37 14.00 7.18
CA GLU A 572 12.63 13.63 7.79
C GLU A 572 13.06 12.25 7.30
N PHE A 573 14.37 12.07 7.20
CA PHE A 573 15.03 10.84 6.80
C PHE A 573 16.19 10.60 7.76
N GLY A 574 16.32 9.38 8.26
CA GLY A 574 17.42 8.95 9.10
C GLY A 574 18.09 7.72 8.55
N ALA A 575 19.41 7.62 8.69
CA ALA A 575 20.14 6.39 8.38
C ALA A 575 21.22 6.17 9.45
N PRO A 576 21.26 4.98 10.07
CA PRO A 576 22.32 4.64 11.01
C PRO A 576 23.62 4.41 10.25
N VAL A 577 24.71 4.99 10.75
CA VAL A 577 26.06 4.88 10.19
C VAL A 577 26.96 4.17 11.22
N PRO A 578 27.67 3.09 10.83
CA PRO A 578 28.59 2.39 11.73
C PRO A 578 29.72 3.30 12.25
N ALA A 579 30.15 3.10 13.51
CA ALA A 579 31.19 3.93 14.13
C ALA A 579 32.53 3.85 13.38
N ALA A 580 32.97 2.64 13.04
CA ALA A 580 34.23 2.40 12.32
C ALA A 580 34.27 3.08 10.94
N SER A 581 33.10 3.37 10.37
CA SER A 581 32.95 3.92 9.03
C SER A 581 32.43 5.36 9.04
N ALA A 582 32.39 6.05 10.18
CA ALA A 582 31.84 7.40 10.29
C ALA A 582 32.65 8.47 9.52
N SER A 583 33.89 8.15 9.11
CA SER A 583 34.73 8.94 8.21
C SER A 583 34.67 8.48 6.76
N ALA A 584 34.08 7.31 6.46
CA ALA A 584 33.98 6.81 5.11
C ALA A 584 33.02 7.67 4.27
N PRO A 585 33.28 7.83 2.96
CA PRO A 585 32.38 8.58 2.07
C PRO A 585 30.94 8.06 2.12
N LEU A 586 30.01 9.01 2.22
CA LEU A 586 28.57 8.76 2.18
C LEU A 586 27.98 9.45 0.95
N ARG A 587 26.87 8.93 0.42
CA ARG A 587 26.07 9.63 -0.57
C ARG A 587 24.58 9.42 -0.37
N ILE A 588 23.79 10.40 -0.80
CA ILE A 588 22.34 10.30 -0.91
C ILE A 588 22.01 10.14 -2.40
N ALA A 589 21.46 9.01 -2.78
CA ALA A 589 21.08 8.72 -4.16
C ALA A 589 19.57 8.68 -4.36
N LEU A 590 19.16 8.82 -5.62
CA LEU A 590 17.78 8.67 -6.07
C LEU A 590 17.72 7.58 -7.14
N ARG A 591 16.74 6.67 -6.98
CA ARG A 591 16.32 5.69 -8.01
C ARG A 591 14.86 5.93 -8.37
N GLY A 592 14.44 5.43 -9.53
CA GLY A 592 13.08 5.63 -10.05
C GLY A 592 12.88 6.98 -10.76
N LEU A 593 11.64 7.49 -10.72
CA LEU A 593 11.20 8.62 -11.54
C LEU A 593 10.94 9.87 -10.70
N GLY A 594 11.40 11.02 -11.19
CA GLY A 594 11.13 12.31 -10.61
C GLY A 594 12.31 12.89 -9.82
N GLN A 595 12.04 13.98 -9.11
CA GLN A 595 13.09 14.79 -8.49
C GLN A 595 12.67 15.29 -7.11
N VAL A 596 13.64 15.41 -6.21
CA VAL A 596 13.45 15.93 -4.85
C VAL A 596 14.48 17.00 -4.55
N ARG A 597 14.23 17.80 -3.50
CA ARG A 597 15.27 18.65 -2.90
C ARG A 597 15.71 18.09 -1.56
N ILE A 598 17.01 18.09 -1.31
CA ILE A 598 17.60 17.65 -0.04
C ILE A 598 17.93 18.86 0.83
N GLY A 599 17.67 18.80 2.12
CA GLY A 599 17.97 19.87 3.06
C GLY A 599 18.40 19.36 4.43
N ASN A 600 18.92 20.27 5.27
CA ASN A 600 19.23 20.01 6.69
C ASN A 600 20.08 18.75 6.93
N ILE A 601 21.09 18.51 6.07
CA ILE A 601 21.96 17.33 6.15
C ILE A 601 22.88 17.45 7.37
N VAL A 602 22.84 16.45 8.23
CA VAL A 602 23.62 16.39 9.47
C VAL A 602 24.05 14.95 9.73
N LEU A 603 25.31 14.74 10.08
CA LEU A 603 25.83 13.48 10.63
C LEU A 603 26.18 13.71 12.10
N THR A 604 25.56 12.97 13.01
CA THR A 604 25.76 13.19 14.46
C THR A 604 25.66 11.89 15.25
N ASP A 605 26.44 11.76 16.31
CA ASP A 605 26.29 10.73 17.33
C ASP A 605 25.51 11.24 18.56
N GLY A 606 25.04 12.49 18.54
CA GLY A 606 24.34 13.15 19.65
C GLY A 606 25.24 14.00 20.57
N VAL A 607 26.56 13.85 20.47
CA VAL A 607 27.59 14.66 21.16
C VAL A 607 28.30 15.54 20.13
N ALA A 608 28.88 14.93 19.09
CA ALA A 608 29.50 15.61 17.97
C ALA A 608 28.51 15.74 16.81
N THR A 609 28.66 16.82 16.04
CA THR A 609 27.84 17.09 14.85
C THR A 609 28.73 17.52 13.70
N ARG A 610 28.57 16.86 12.55
CA ARG A 610 29.23 17.19 11.28
C ARG A 610 28.19 17.64 10.26
N ARG A 611 28.54 18.67 9.49
CA ARG A 611 27.73 19.20 8.39
C ARG A 611 28.58 19.23 7.13
N PRO A 612 27.99 18.99 5.95
CA PRO A 612 28.68 19.27 4.71
C PRO A 612 28.91 20.78 4.57
N PRO A 613 29.92 21.21 3.78
CA PRO A 613 30.10 22.61 3.42
C PRO A 613 28.77 23.18 2.92
N ALA A 614 28.33 24.30 3.49
CA ALA A 614 27.00 24.82 3.20
C ALA A 614 26.90 25.25 1.73
N PRO A 615 25.91 24.76 0.96
CA PRO A 615 25.56 25.43 -0.28
C PRO A 615 24.99 26.82 0.06
N PRO A 616 25.10 27.82 -0.85
CA PRO A 616 24.50 29.14 -0.65
C PRO A 616 23.03 29.01 -0.24
N ALA A 617 22.56 29.83 0.71
CA ALA A 617 21.27 29.69 1.40
C ALA A 617 20.02 29.55 0.50
N ALA A 618 20.13 29.86 -0.80
CA ALA A 618 19.09 29.72 -1.80
C ALA A 618 19.02 28.34 -2.51
N ALA A 619 20.04 27.48 -2.40
CA ALA A 619 20.17 26.27 -3.21
C ALA A 619 20.14 24.99 -2.35
N ARG A 620 18.93 24.48 -2.05
CA ARG A 620 18.79 23.07 -1.62
C ARG A 620 19.18 22.18 -2.81
N PRO A 621 20.13 21.23 -2.68
CA PRO A 621 20.51 20.34 -3.77
C PRO A 621 19.28 19.66 -4.38
N LEU A 622 19.15 19.78 -5.70
CA LEU A 622 18.17 19.04 -6.49
C LEU A 622 18.78 17.68 -6.80
N LEU A 623 17.98 16.62 -6.67
CA LEU A 623 18.38 15.25 -6.97
C LEU A 623 17.33 14.63 -7.89
N GLY A 624 17.77 14.00 -8.97
CA GLY A 624 16.92 13.33 -9.96
C GLY A 624 16.52 14.23 -11.15
N ARG A 625 15.59 13.73 -11.96
CA ARG A 625 15.08 14.40 -13.17
C ARG A 625 13.56 14.47 -13.13
N PRO A 626 12.90 15.46 -13.76
CA PRO A 626 11.44 15.47 -13.86
C PRO A 626 10.88 14.14 -14.38
N ALA A 627 9.78 13.66 -13.81
CA ALA A 627 9.10 12.47 -14.32
C ALA A 627 8.58 12.73 -15.75
N PRO A 628 8.59 11.73 -16.63
CA PRO A 628 8.22 11.92 -18.03
C PRO A 628 6.75 12.34 -18.15
N ALA A 629 6.48 13.24 -19.11
CA ALA A 629 5.12 13.70 -19.41
C ALA A 629 4.35 12.74 -20.33
N ALA A 630 5.05 11.89 -21.08
CA ALA A 630 4.49 10.95 -22.06
C ALA A 630 5.40 9.72 -22.22
N GLY A 631 4.93 8.72 -22.96
CA GLY A 631 5.66 7.48 -23.24
C GLY A 631 5.61 6.46 -22.10
N TRP A 632 6.34 5.36 -22.29
CA TRP A 632 6.45 4.25 -21.34
C TRP A 632 7.42 4.58 -20.20
N PRO A 633 7.02 4.42 -18.92
CA PRO A 633 7.88 4.73 -17.79
C PRO A 633 9.01 3.71 -17.66
N VAL A 634 10.26 4.20 -17.62
CA VAL A 634 11.43 3.35 -17.32
C VAL A 634 11.68 3.35 -15.82
N LEU A 635 11.27 2.27 -15.16
CA LEU A 635 11.51 2.06 -13.73
C LEU A 635 12.80 1.26 -13.52
N ASP A 636 13.87 1.93 -13.09
CA ASP A 636 15.12 1.29 -12.67
C ASP A 636 15.29 1.43 -11.15
N TRP A 637 15.25 0.29 -10.46
CA TRP A 637 15.42 0.19 -9.01
C TRP A 637 16.81 -0.30 -8.59
N GLN A 638 17.64 -0.68 -9.56
CA GLN A 638 18.98 -1.23 -9.36
C GLN A 638 20.05 -0.15 -9.51
N HIS A 639 19.88 0.80 -10.44
CA HIS A 639 20.86 1.85 -10.71
C HIS A 639 20.39 3.22 -10.24
N ASN A 640 21.32 3.99 -9.67
CA ASN A 640 21.09 5.37 -9.26
C ASN A 640 20.88 6.26 -10.48
N ALA A 641 19.74 6.95 -10.53
CA ALA A 641 19.45 7.96 -11.55
C ALA A 641 20.23 9.26 -11.27
N ASP A 642 20.53 9.53 -10.00
CA ASP A 642 21.32 10.67 -9.55
C ASP A 642 21.90 10.40 -8.14
N ALA A 643 22.99 11.07 -7.78
CA ALA A 643 23.61 10.93 -6.46
C ALA A 643 24.28 12.23 -5.98
N LEU A 644 24.03 12.56 -4.70
CA LEU A 644 24.68 13.65 -3.98
C LEU A 644 25.77 13.08 -3.05
N PRO A 645 27.07 13.24 -3.38
CA PRO A 645 28.14 12.88 -2.46
C PRO A 645 28.12 13.80 -1.23
N LEU A 646 28.40 13.22 -0.06
CA LEU A 646 28.47 13.93 1.20
C LEU A 646 29.92 13.98 1.68
N VAL A 647 30.48 15.19 1.72
CA VAL A 647 31.79 15.46 2.32
C VAL A 647 31.55 16.11 3.67
N PHE A 648 32.03 15.49 4.75
CA PHE A 648 31.94 16.06 6.09
C PHE A 648 33.32 16.59 6.49
N GLY A 649 33.38 17.86 6.91
CA GLY A 649 34.60 18.44 7.47
C GLY A 649 35.01 17.76 8.80
N PRO A 650 36.23 18.04 9.29
CA PRO A 650 36.65 17.62 10.63
C PRO A 650 35.66 18.14 11.69
N VAL A 651 35.60 17.46 12.84
CA VAL A 651 34.67 17.80 13.93
C VAL A 651 34.94 19.24 14.38
N GLY A 652 34.03 20.16 14.06
CA GLY A 652 34.10 21.53 14.55
C GLY A 652 33.89 21.52 16.07
N GLY A 653 34.88 22.02 16.81
CA GLY A 653 34.68 22.42 18.20
C GLY A 653 33.62 23.53 18.25
N LEU A 654 32.78 23.47 19.28
CA LEU A 654 31.73 24.46 19.56
C LEU A 654 32.25 25.90 19.53
#